data_AF-A0A063C181-F1
#
_entry.id   AF-A0A063C181-F1
#
_cell.length_a   1.000
_cell.length_b   1.000
_cell.length_c   1.000
_cell.angle_alpha   90.00
_cell.angle_beta   90.00
_cell.angle_gamma   90.00
#
_symmetry.space_group_name_H-M   'P 1'
#
loop_
_entity.id
_entity.type
_entity.pdbx_description
1 polymer ?
#
loop_
_entity_poly.entity_id
_entity_poly.type
_entity_poly.pdbx_seq_one_letter_code
_entity_poly.pdbx_strand_id
1 'polypeptide(L)'
;MGVSGCEKLLEDLKNNKGGVLFIDEAYQLSSGNNPQGKAVLDYLLAEVENLRGKVSFIVAGYREQMETFFAHNPGFPSRFPIEMRFNDYSDDELLQILQRQVERRFQGRMNVEGGPDGQYFRIAARRIGRGRGKEGFGNARAVENALAQMEKRQSKRLRQERLSGGTPDDNHLTKEDIIGPEPSATLSKCEAWQALNDMIGLDEVKQQVKILLDSLTTNYQRELRDEPLMTFSLNRVFIGSPGTGKTTVAKLYGQILALLGMLSNGEVVVKTPADFIGSVLGQSEALTKGILASTVGKVLVIDEAYGLRGGGDASGSSVADPYRTAVVDTIVAEVQNVPGEDRCVILLGYKDQMEEMFQNVNPGLSRRFAADSPFVFQDFDDDALLQVLNLKLKHGGFSATEQAKKVAIEILVRERNRPNFGNGGAVDNLLSKAKSGYQKRASAGKAEANVLEAIDFDADFDRSSATDIERLFAGDIGRGKIVALLKGIQNRVRELRELNMDLTDEIPFNFLFRGPPGTGKTTTARKMGKVYYDMGFLSAAQVVECSATDLIGQYVGQTGPKVQQLLNKALGKVLFIDEAYRLAGPGFAKEAVDELVDSVTKEKYKGKLIIILAGYVKDINHLLLVNPGMTSRFPETIDFEPLSAEDCLKLLTSLLSKKKLKIEGKGKKMDIACLESRAASFEKKVLESFRSLARVEGWASARDVEQLARNVFRKVDLTHEVLKVEEDQISQEMIMMLRERSQRERNVLSPGLDELLASHHAQNDWRPLSTSQTLTSIAAQPDVDSTSHDGSLNAVEPELNASADVMQGIRDAGVSDEVWEQLQRDRAEEQRQEEEYRKLKEAQKSATGANRERIVKQLIEEERRRRQEEAKKAKLMALGSCPAGYQWIRQSDGYRCAGGSHAMSDKEVSSLL
;
A
#
# COMPACT_ATOMS: atom_id res chain seq x y z
N MET A 1 29.14 9.23 -39.14
CA MET A 1 29.46 8.79 -40.51
C MET A 1 29.12 7.32 -40.62
N GLY A 2 28.71 6.82 -41.80
CA GLY A 2 28.65 5.39 -42.09
C GLY A 2 29.99 4.85 -42.62
N VAL A 3 30.03 3.58 -43.02
CA VAL A 3 31.24 2.89 -43.53
C VAL A 3 31.92 3.69 -44.65
N SER A 4 31.13 4.22 -45.60
CA SER A 4 31.62 5.05 -46.72
C SER A 4 32.24 6.40 -46.35
N GLY A 5 32.04 6.88 -45.11
CA GLY A 5 32.79 8.01 -44.57
C GLY A 5 34.15 7.59 -44.00
N CYS A 6 34.23 6.40 -43.40
CA CYS A 6 35.48 5.80 -42.93
C CYS A 6 36.38 5.39 -44.10
N GLU A 7 35.81 4.79 -45.16
CA GLU A 7 36.52 4.45 -46.40
C GLU A 7 37.29 5.66 -46.96
N LYS A 8 36.61 6.80 -47.15
CA LYS A 8 37.24 8.02 -47.67
C LYS A 8 38.38 8.55 -46.79
N LEU A 9 38.17 8.59 -45.47
CA LEU A 9 39.22 9.00 -44.52
C LEU A 9 40.47 8.10 -44.62
N LEU A 10 40.28 6.79 -44.80
CA LEU A 10 41.38 5.84 -44.96
C LEU A 10 42.02 5.89 -46.35
N GLU A 11 41.27 6.17 -47.41
CA GLU A 11 41.81 6.43 -48.75
C GLU A 11 42.67 7.70 -48.78
N ASP A 12 42.23 8.80 -48.17
CA ASP A 12 43.01 10.03 -48.04
C ASP A 12 44.32 9.81 -47.26
N LEU A 13 44.28 9.00 -46.19
CA LEU A 13 45.48 8.61 -45.43
C LEU A 13 46.41 7.68 -46.24
N LYS A 14 45.87 6.75 -47.04
CA LYS A 14 46.65 5.91 -47.96
C LYS A 14 47.35 6.75 -49.03
N ASN A 15 46.64 7.71 -49.63
CA ASN A 15 47.15 8.61 -50.67
C ASN A 15 48.28 9.51 -50.15
N ASN A 16 48.21 9.95 -48.89
CA ASN A 16 49.23 10.77 -48.24
C ASN A 16 50.44 9.97 -47.68
N LYS A 17 50.58 8.69 -48.05
CA LYS A 17 51.67 7.77 -47.59
C LYS A 17 51.68 7.48 -46.08
N GLY A 18 50.54 7.62 -45.40
CA GLY A 18 50.37 7.29 -43.98
C GLY A 18 49.83 8.44 -43.15
N GLY A 19 49.72 8.21 -41.84
CA GLY A 19 49.26 9.23 -40.88
C GLY A 19 48.73 8.65 -39.57
N VAL A 20 47.98 9.46 -38.83
CA VAL A 20 47.33 9.08 -37.57
C VAL A 20 45.82 9.24 -37.71
N LEU A 21 45.05 8.18 -37.44
CA LEU A 21 43.61 8.25 -37.28
C LEU A 21 43.27 8.29 -35.79
N PHE A 22 42.82 9.44 -35.32
CA PHE A 22 42.32 9.64 -33.95
C PHE A 22 40.79 9.55 -33.93
N ILE A 23 40.25 8.65 -33.13
CA ILE A 23 38.82 8.43 -32.94
C ILE A 23 38.49 8.75 -31.48
N ASP A 24 37.85 9.90 -31.27
CA ASP A 24 37.36 10.32 -29.96
C ASP A 24 36.02 9.65 -29.61
N GLU A 25 35.75 9.50 -28.32
CA GLU A 25 34.53 8.87 -27.76
C GLU A 25 34.16 7.53 -28.44
N ALA A 26 35.16 6.68 -28.71
CA ALA A 26 35.05 5.52 -29.60
C ALA A 26 33.97 4.49 -29.19
N TYR A 27 33.67 4.37 -27.89
CA TYR A 27 32.60 3.52 -27.35
C TYR A 27 31.20 3.85 -27.91
N GLN A 28 30.98 5.05 -28.45
CA GLN A 28 29.71 5.39 -29.10
C GLN A 28 29.43 4.50 -30.32
N LEU A 29 30.47 3.96 -30.97
CA LEU A 29 30.34 3.03 -32.11
C LEU A 29 29.78 1.66 -31.70
N SER A 30 29.97 1.22 -30.45
CA SER A 30 29.38 -0.04 -29.94
C SER A 30 28.00 0.15 -29.30
N SER A 31 27.58 1.40 -29.04
CA SER A 31 26.34 1.70 -28.32
C SER A 31 25.08 1.24 -29.08
N GLY A 32 24.16 0.57 -28.37
CA GLY A 32 22.97 -0.08 -28.97
C GLY A 32 21.98 0.85 -29.68
N ASN A 33 22.13 2.17 -29.55
CA ASN A 33 21.28 3.16 -30.21
C ASN A 33 21.66 3.43 -31.68
N ASN A 34 22.78 2.91 -32.19
CA ASN A 34 23.19 3.14 -33.57
C ASN A 34 23.55 1.84 -34.31
N PRO A 35 22.61 1.22 -35.06
CA PRO A 35 22.84 -0.02 -35.80
C PRO A 35 23.98 0.05 -36.83
N GLN A 36 24.30 1.25 -37.33
CA GLN A 36 25.40 1.46 -38.28
C GLN A 36 26.77 1.46 -37.59
N GLY A 37 26.83 1.67 -36.27
CA GLY A 37 28.07 1.75 -35.50
C GLY A 37 28.88 0.45 -35.54
N LYS A 38 28.23 -0.71 -35.36
CA LYS A 38 28.88 -2.02 -35.45
C LYS A 38 29.52 -2.27 -36.82
N ALA A 39 28.80 -1.98 -37.91
CA ALA A 39 29.34 -2.15 -39.27
C ALA A 39 30.56 -1.24 -39.54
N VAL A 40 30.56 -0.02 -39.00
CA VAL A 40 31.74 0.87 -39.04
C VAL A 40 32.90 0.30 -38.21
N LEU A 41 32.59 -0.30 -37.06
CA LEU A 41 33.58 -0.87 -36.14
C LEU A 41 34.28 -2.11 -36.71
N ASP A 42 33.52 -3.04 -37.28
CA ASP A 42 34.04 -4.27 -37.89
C ASP A 42 34.90 -3.95 -39.13
N TYR A 43 34.49 -2.96 -39.93
CA TYR A 43 35.29 -2.43 -41.03
C TYR A 43 36.61 -1.78 -40.55
N LEU A 44 36.54 -0.96 -39.48
CA LEU A 44 37.73 -0.36 -38.87
C LEU A 44 38.72 -1.42 -38.36
N LEU A 45 38.24 -2.48 -37.72
CA LEU A 45 39.08 -3.57 -37.20
C LEU A 45 39.83 -4.31 -38.32
N ALA A 46 39.19 -4.53 -39.48
CA ALA A 46 39.83 -5.11 -40.66
C ALA A 46 40.91 -4.18 -41.24
N GLU A 47 40.61 -2.88 -41.36
CA GLU A 47 41.56 -1.92 -41.92
C GLU A 47 42.75 -1.60 -40.99
N VAL A 48 42.57 -1.66 -39.66
CA VAL A 48 43.68 -1.58 -38.68
C VAL A 48 44.74 -2.64 -38.97
N GLU A 49 44.33 -3.83 -39.41
CA GLU A 49 45.23 -4.93 -39.75
C GLU A 49 45.87 -4.74 -41.13
N ASN A 50 45.09 -4.36 -42.15
CA ASN A 50 45.57 -4.08 -43.51
C ASN A 50 46.54 -2.88 -43.60
N LEU A 51 46.43 -1.91 -42.69
CA LEU A 51 47.22 -0.67 -42.67
C LEU A 51 48.36 -0.66 -41.65
N ARG A 52 48.64 -1.81 -41.03
CA ARG A 52 49.72 -1.97 -40.06
C ARG A 52 51.07 -1.48 -40.63
N GLY A 53 51.73 -0.60 -39.89
CA GLY A 53 53.01 0.03 -40.30
C GLY A 53 52.88 1.20 -41.29
N LYS A 54 51.66 1.56 -41.72
CA LYS A 54 51.38 2.74 -42.56
C LYS A 54 50.55 3.80 -41.84
N VAL A 55 49.58 3.38 -41.03
CA VAL A 55 48.69 4.26 -40.26
C VAL A 55 48.75 3.88 -38.78
N SER A 56 48.83 4.89 -37.92
CA SER A 56 48.65 4.74 -36.47
C SER A 56 47.18 5.00 -36.11
N PHE A 57 46.57 4.08 -35.37
CA PHE A 57 45.18 4.19 -34.92
C PHE A 57 45.17 4.48 -33.43
N ILE A 58 44.46 5.54 -33.03
CA ILE A 58 44.28 5.93 -31.63
C ILE A 58 42.78 6.01 -31.37
N VAL A 59 42.31 5.23 -30.39
CA VAL A 59 40.93 5.29 -29.88
C VAL A 59 40.95 5.89 -28.48
N ALA A 60 40.06 6.86 -28.23
CA ALA A 60 39.91 7.55 -26.96
C ALA A 60 38.46 7.48 -26.46
N GLY A 61 38.26 7.69 -25.16
CA GLY A 61 36.96 7.69 -24.49
C GLY A 61 37.10 7.46 -22.98
N TYR A 62 36.00 7.59 -22.24
CA TYR A 62 35.99 7.37 -20.79
C TYR A 62 36.25 5.91 -20.41
N ARG A 63 36.97 5.71 -19.30
CA ARG A 63 37.49 4.40 -18.87
C ARG A 63 36.43 3.28 -18.83
N GLU A 64 35.37 3.43 -18.04
CA GLU A 64 34.36 2.36 -17.85
C GLU A 64 33.63 2.01 -19.16
N GLN A 65 33.43 3.02 -20.00
CA GLN A 65 32.76 2.91 -21.29
C GLN A 65 33.69 2.25 -22.32
N MET A 66 35.00 2.52 -22.24
CA MET A 66 36.04 1.82 -23.01
C MET A 66 36.22 0.36 -22.54
N GLU A 67 36.21 0.07 -21.23
CA GLU A 67 36.23 -1.31 -20.70
C GLU A 67 35.04 -2.12 -21.27
N THR A 68 33.85 -1.51 -21.31
CA THR A 68 32.65 -2.10 -21.95
C THR A 68 32.80 -2.27 -23.47
N PHE A 69 33.40 -1.30 -24.16
CA PHE A 69 33.68 -1.35 -25.61
C PHE A 69 34.69 -2.46 -25.97
N PHE A 70 35.76 -2.64 -25.18
CA PHE A 70 36.72 -3.72 -25.35
C PHE A 70 36.08 -5.10 -25.17
N ALA A 71 35.09 -5.23 -24.28
CA ALA A 71 34.34 -6.48 -24.08
C ALA A 71 33.40 -6.84 -25.26
N HIS A 72 33.07 -5.91 -26.18
CA HIS A 72 32.16 -6.18 -27.29
C HIS A 72 32.75 -7.03 -28.42
N ASN A 73 34.08 -7.07 -28.58
CA ASN A 73 34.73 -7.92 -29.59
C ASN A 73 36.11 -8.39 -29.08
N PRO A 74 36.35 -9.72 -28.93
CA PRO A 74 37.62 -10.25 -28.42
C PRO A 74 38.82 -9.99 -29.34
N GLY A 75 38.61 -9.48 -30.55
CA GLY A 75 39.65 -9.05 -31.48
C GLY A 75 40.21 -7.64 -31.25
N PHE A 76 39.75 -6.89 -30.22
CA PHE A 76 40.34 -5.59 -29.87
C PHE A 76 41.69 -5.68 -29.16
N PRO A 77 41.88 -6.46 -28.06
CA PRO A 77 43.14 -6.45 -27.30
C PRO A 77 44.37 -6.84 -28.14
N SER A 78 44.18 -7.69 -29.16
CA SER A 78 45.24 -8.08 -30.10
C SER A 78 45.58 -7.00 -31.14
N ARG A 79 44.64 -6.11 -31.48
CA ARG A 79 44.83 -5.03 -32.46
C ARG A 79 45.21 -3.69 -31.83
N PHE A 80 44.86 -3.48 -30.56
CA PHE A 80 45.21 -2.30 -29.76
C PHE A 80 45.99 -2.71 -28.49
N PRO A 81 47.24 -3.20 -28.62
CA PRO A 81 48.01 -3.74 -27.50
C PRO A 81 48.62 -2.68 -26.57
N ILE A 82 48.53 -1.38 -26.92
CA ILE A 82 49.08 -0.27 -26.12
C ILE A 82 47.91 0.46 -25.46
N GLU A 83 47.76 0.29 -24.15
CA GLU A 83 46.80 1.04 -23.34
C GLU A 83 47.52 2.20 -22.64
N MET A 84 47.01 3.42 -22.79
CA MET A 84 47.50 4.61 -22.06
C MET A 84 46.38 5.13 -21.15
N ARG A 85 46.63 5.11 -19.84
CA ARG A 85 45.69 5.60 -18.83
C ARG A 85 46.10 6.98 -18.34
N PHE A 86 45.21 7.94 -18.50
CA PHE A 86 45.35 9.27 -17.91
C PHE A 86 44.47 9.32 -16.65
N ASN A 87 45.07 9.65 -15.51
CA ASN A 87 44.34 9.85 -14.26
C ASN A 87 43.78 11.28 -14.20
N ASP A 88 42.74 11.49 -13.38
CA ASP A 88 42.26 12.83 -13.06
C ASP A 88 43.37 13.66 -12.39
N TYR A 89 43.43 14.95 -12.73
CA TYR A 89 44.41 15.88 -12.14
C TYR A 89 44.21 16.04 -10.62
N SER A 90 45.29 16.06 -9.87
CA SER A 90 45.29 16.40 -8.43
C SER A 90 44.81 17.84 -8.18
N ASP A 91 44.44 18.16 -6.93
CA ASP A 91 43.99 19.52 -6.57
C ASP A 91 45.07 20.59 -6.86
N ASP A 92 46.35 20.23 -6.72
CA ASP A 92 47.49 21.11 -7.03
C ASP A 92 47.70 21.29 -8.55
N GLU A 93 47.47 20.24 -9.35
CA GLU A 93 47.50 20.35 -10.82
C GLU A 93 46.29 21.15 -11.34
N LEU A 94 45.10 20.95 -10.77
CA LEU A 94 43.91 21.76 -11.09
C LEU A 94 44.11 23.24 -10.72
N LEU A 95 44.82 23.52 -9.62
CA LEU A 95 45.25 24.87 -9.26
C LEU A 95 46.20 25.48 -10.31
N GLN A 96 47.23 24.76 -10.73
CA GLN A 96 48.16 25.21 -11.77
C GLN A 96 47.44 25.46 -13.11
N ILE A 97 46.48 24.59 -13.48
CA ILE A 97 45.64 24.78 -14.67
C ILE A 97 44.79 26.05 -14.54
N LEU A 98 44.17 26.30 -13.38
CA LEU A 98 43.36 27.50 -13.14
C LEU A 98 44.21 28.78 -13.25
N GLN A 99 45.37 28.81 -12.58
CA GLN A 99 46.33 29.91 -12.63
C GLN A 99 46.73 30.21 -14.09
N ARG A 100 47.15 29.18 -14.84
CA ARG A 100 47.58 29.32 -16.24
C ARG A 100 46.45 29.74 -17.18
N GLN A 101 45.22 29.31 -16.94
CA GLN A 101 44.05 29.76 -17.70
C GLN A 101 43.76 31.25 -17.45
N VAL A 102 43.78 31.69 -16.20
CA VAL A 102 43.60 33.11 -15.82
C VAL A 102 44.70 33.98 -16.43
N GLU A 103 45.97 33.59 -16.25
CA GLU A 103 47.12 34.32 -16.81
C GLU A 103 47.02 34.45 -18.33
N ARG A 104 46.75 33.34 -19.04
CA ARG A 104 46.60 33.33 -20.50
C ARG A 104 45.42 34.18 -20.97
N ARG A 105 44.27 34.12 -20.28
CA ARG A 105 43.03 34.79 -20.71
C ARG A 105 43.07 36.30 -20.48
N PHE A 106 43.68 36.74 -19.39
CA PHE A 106 43.79 38.16 -19.02
C PHE A 106 45.18 38.76 -19.29
N GLN A 107 46.08 38.02 -19.95
CA GLN A 107 47.45 38.44 -20.28
C GLN A 107 48.23 38.95 -19.06
N GLY A 108 48.08 38.25 -17.92
CA GLY A 108 48.71 38.62 -16.64
C GLY A 108 48.18 39.91 -15.98
N ARG A 109 47.13 40.55 -16.51
CA ARG A 109 46.60 41.82 -15.98
C ARG A 109 45.60 41.67 -14.83
N MET A 110 45.03 40.47 -14.64
CA MET A 110 44.00 40.20 -13.64
C MET A 110 44.61 40.04 -12.24
N ASN A 111 44.27 40.93 -11.33
CA ASN A 111 44.63 40.87 -9.93
C ASN A 111 43.62 40.01 -9.15
N VAL A 112 44.11 38.96 -8.48
CA VAL A 112 43.30 38.00 -7.72
C VAL A 112 43.42 38.33 -6.24
N GLU A 113 42.28 38.49 -5.53
CA GLU A 113 42.29 38.67 -4.08
C GLU A 113 43.01 37.48 -3.39
N GLY A 114 43.96 37.77 -2.50
CA GLY A 114 44.81 36.75 -1.88
C GLY A 114 45.92 36.17 -2.78
N GLY A 115 46.01 36.57 -4.04
CA GLY A 115 47.03 36.14 -5.01
C GLY A 115 46.70 34.84 -5.77
N PRO A 116 47.47 34.49 -6.81
CA PRO A 116 47.25 33.29 -7.62
C PRO A 116 47.47 31.97 -6.85
N ASP A 117 48.40 31.94 -5.89
CA ASP A 117 48.58 30.84 -4.92
C ASP A 117 47.70 31.01 -3.66
N GLY A 118 46.81 32.00 -3.69
CA GLY A 118 45.96 32.42 -2.58
C GLY A 118 44.99 31.35 -2.11
N GLN A 119 44.48 31.54 -0.90
CA GLN A 119 43.55 30.59 -0.28
C GLN A 119 42.30 30.35 -1.15
N TYR A 120 41.75 31.39 -1.79
CA TYR A 120 40.52 31.25 -2.57
C TYR A 120 40.70 30.42 -3.86
N PHE A 121 41.84 30.54 -4.53
CA PHE A 121 42.16 29.69 -5.69
C PHE A 121 42.40 28.24 -5.25
N ARG A 122 43.05 28.00 -4.10
CA ARG A 122 43.15 26.65 -3.52
C ARG A 122 41.80 26.05 -3.15
N ILE A 123 40.88 26.83 -2.56
CA ILE A 123 39.51 26.40 -2.30
C ILE A 123 38.76 26.10 -3.61
N ALA A 124 38.89 26.94 -4.63
CA ALA A 124 38.28 26.72 -5.95
C ALA A 124 38.80 25.44 -6.61
N ALA A 125 40.12 25.21 -6.60
CA ALA A 125 40.75 24.00 -7.13
C ALA A 125 40.26 22.73 -6.41
N ARG A 126 40.23 22.72 -5.06
CA ARG A 126 39.66 21.60 -4.30
C ARG A 126 38.17 21.38 -4.58
N ARG A 127 37.39 22.45 -4.76
CA ARG A 127 35.96 22.34 -5.14
C ARG A 127 35.77 21.71 -6.51
N ILE A 128 36.63 22.02 -7.48
CA ILE A 128 36.65 21.35 -8.80
C ILE A 128 37.07 19.89 -8.61
N GLY A 129 38.12 19.64 -7.82
CA GLY A 129 38.66 18.30 -7.53
C GLY A 129 37.69 17.36 -6.79
N ARG A 130 36.60 17.85 -6.20
CA ARG A 130 35.49 17.01 -5.69
C ARG A 130 34.65 16.35 -6.80
N GLY A 131 34.81 16.78 -8.05
CA GLY A 131 34.21 16.11 -9.20
C GLY A 131 34.92 14.81 -9.59
N ARG A 132 36.14 14.58 -9.10
CA ARG A 132 36.94 13.38 -9.44
C ARG A 132 36.22 12.09 -9.08
N GLY A 133 36.35 11.08 -9.94
CA GLY A 133 35.67 9.80 -9.79
C GLY A 133 34.15 9.83 -10.03
N LYS A 134 33.55 10.96 -10.42
CA LYS A 134 32.19 11.01 -10.96
C LYS A 134 32.23 10.85 -12.48
N GLU A 135 31.25 10.15 -13.05
CA GLU A 135 31.08 10.10 -14.51
C GLU A 135 30.98 11.51 -15.11
N GLY A 136 31.72 11.76 -16.19
CA GLY A 136 31.71 13.04 -16.88
C GLY A 136 32.56 14.16 -16.25
N PHE A 137 33.46 13.86 -15.30
CA PHE A 137 34.39 14.87 -14.79
C PHE A 137 35.38 15.35 -15.88
N GLY A 138 35.11 16.54 -16.43
CA GLY A 138 35.84 17.09 -17.57
C GLY A 138 37.27 17.59 -17.30
N ASN A 139 37.86 17.34 -16.11
CA ASN A 139 39.21 17.76 -15.74
C ASN A 139 39.50 19.24 -16.08
N ALA A 140 40.37 19.55 -17.04
CA ALA A 140 40.67 20.92 -17.46
C ALA A 140 39.43 21.71 -17.95
N ARG A 141 38.43 21.03 -18.53
CA ARG A 141 37.15 21.63 -18.93
C ARG A 141 36.28 21.97 -17.72
N ALA A 142 36.41 21.26 -16.61
CA ALA A 142 35.77 21.65 -15.35
C ALA A 142 36.40 22.93 -14.78
N VAL A 143 37.71 23.12 -14.96
CA VAL A 143 38.40 24.39 -14.63
C VAL A 143 37.91 25.54 -15.52
N GLU A 144 37.78 25.33 -16.84
CA GLU A 144 37.22 26.33 -17.76
C GLU A 144 35.79 26.75 -17.39
N ASN A 145 34.94 25.77 -17.05
CA ASN A 145 33.57 26.01 -16.60
C ASN A 145 33.53 26.79 -15.27
N ALA A 146 34.43 26.48 -14.34
CA ALA A 146 34.54 27.21 -13.08
C ALA A 146 35.01 28.65 -13.30
N LEU A 147 36.03 28.88 -14.14
CA LEU A 147 36.51 30.22 -14.50
C LEU A 147 35.40 31.05 -15.19
N ALA A 148 34.64 30.45 -16.11
CA ALA A 148 33.49 31.10 -16.74
C ALA A 148 32.38 31.45 -15.73
N GLN A 149 32.20 30.66 -14.66
CA GLN A 149 31.31 31.02 -13.55
C GLN A 149 31.86 32.19 -12.71
N MET A 150 33.18 32.26 -12.46
CA MET A 150 33.81 33.39 -11.76
C MET A 150 33.63 34.70 -12.55
N GLU A 151 33.92 34.68 -13.86
CA GLU A 151 33.68 35.80 -14.79
C GLU A 151 32.22 36.25 -14.80
N LYS A 152 31.27 35.31 -14.74
CA LYS A 152 29.84 35.61 -14.68
C LYS A 152 29.43 36.28 -13.35
N ARG A 153 30.06 35.92 -12.22
CA ARG A 153 29.86 36.59 -10.93
C ARG A 153 30.46 37.99 -10.94
N GLN A 154 31.71 38.12 -11.39
CA GLN A 154 32.42 39.40 -11.55
C GLN A 154 31.61 40.37 -12.42
N SER A 155 31.16 39.93 -13.59
CA SER A 155 30.31 40.72 -14.50
C SER A 155 29.02 41.22 -13.85
N LYS A 156 28.43 40.43 -12.94
CA LYS A 156 27.23 40.81 -12.19
C LYS A 156 27.55 41.85 -11.10
N ARG A 157 28.63 41.65 -10.35
CA ARG A 157 29.12 42.60 -9.33
C ARG A 157 29.45 43.96 -9.95
N LEU A 158 30.32 43.98 -10.97
CA LEU A 158 30.71 45.21 -11.70
C LEU A 158 29.49 45.96 -12.26
N ARG A 159 28.49 45.23 -12.79
CA ARG A 159 27.24 45.85 -13.26
C ARG A 159 26.45 46.48 -12.13
N GLN A 160 26.37 45.86 -10.95
CA GLN A 160 25.67 46.43 -9.79
C GLN A 160 26.39 47.65 -9.23
N GLU A 161 27.72 47.58 -9.06
CA GLU A 161 28.55 48.69 -8.56
C GLU A 161 28.43 49.93 -9.45
N ARG A 162 28.46 49.76 -10.78
CA ARG A 162 28.24 50.85 -11.76
C ARG A 162 26.83 51.42 -11.70
N LEU A 163 25.81 50.58 -11.49
CA LEU A 163 24.42 51.05 -11.32
C LEU A 163 24.24 51.87 -10.04
N SER A 164 25.01 51.60 -8.99
CA SER A 164 25.09 52.42 -7.78
C SER A 164 26.01 53.65 -7.90
N GLY A 165 26.54 53.94 -9.09
CA GLY A 165 27.40 55.12 -9.33
C GLY A 165 28.87 54.95 -8.94
N GLY A 166 29.33 53.73 -8.66
CA GLY A 166 30.73 53.42 -8.37
C GLY A 166 31.58 53.22 -9.63
N THR A 167 32.90 53.34 -9.46
CA THR A 167 33.92 53.06 -10.49
C THR A 167 34.75 51.83 -10.09
N PRO A 168 34.27 50.61 -10.33
CA PRO A 168 34.97 49.39 -9.93
C PRO A 168 36.11 49.02 -10.88
N ASP A 169 37.06 48.20 -10.40
CA ASP A 169 38.16 47.65 -11.21
C ASP A 169 37.76 46.35 -11.91
N ASP A 170 37.70 46.41 -13.25
CA ASP A 170 37.41 45.29 -14.14
C ASP A 170 38.50 44.21 -14.12
N ASN A 171 39.73 44.57 -13.72
CA ASN A 171 40.85 43.63 -13.63
C ASN A 171 41.05 43.10 -12.20
N HIS A 172 40.02 43.14 -11.35
CA HIS A 172 40.07 42.54 -10.01
C HIS A 172 39.02 41.44 -9.81
N LEU A 173 39.48 40.24 -9.44
CA LEU A 173 38.67 39.12 -8.96
C LEU A 173 38.68 39.09 -7.43
N THR A 174 37.50 39.25 -6.83
CA THR A 174 37.28 39.20 -5.37
C THR A 174 37.00 37.78 -4.88
N LYS A 175 37.07 37.57 -3.57
CA LYS A 175 36.62 36.35 -2.86
C LYS A 175 35.26 35.86 -3.36
N GLU A 176 34.27 36.75 -3.47
CA GLU A 176 32.90 36.38 -3.91
C GLU A 176 32.83 35.99 -5.39
N ASP A 177 33.69 36.56 -6.24
CA ASP A 177 33.78 36.15 -7.64
C ASP A 177 34.34 34.71 -7.73
N ILE A 178 35.39 34.41 -6.97
CA ILE A 178 36.12 33.14 -6.98
C ILE A 178 35.30 32.01 -6.32
N ILE A 179 35.02 32.12 -5.01
CA ILE A 179 34.35 31.06 -4.23
C ILE A 179 32.84 31.25 -4.11
N GLY A 180 32.28 32.32 -4.68
CA GLY A 180 30.85 32.62 -4.58
C GLY A 180 30.47 33.41 -3.32
N PRO A 181 29.24 33.95 -3.28
CA PRO A 181 28.73 34.68 -2.12
C PRO A 181 28.61 33.77 -0.89
N GLU A 182 28.56 34.37 0.30
CA GLU A 182 28.35 33.58 1.52
C GLU A 182 27.00 32.82 1.48
N PRO A 183 26.94 31.56 1.99
CA PRO A 183 25.73 30.75 1.97
C PRO A 183 24.51 31.43 2.58
N SER A 184 24.69 32.26 3.61
CA SER A 184 23.65 33.05 4.27
C SER A 184 22.77 33.86 3.29
N ALA A 185 23.39 34.48 2.28
CA ALA A 185 22.69 35.26 1.26
C ALA A 185 21.97 34.39 0.20
N THR A 186 22.37 33.12 0.07
CA THR A 186 21.75 32.12 -0.81
C THR A 186 20.59 31.42 -0.11
N LEU A 187 20.75 31.07 1.18
CA LEU A 187 19.74 30.44 2.03
C LEU A 187 18.48 31.31 2.18
N SER A 188 18.63 32.63 2.34
CA SER A 188 17.50 33.56 2.43
C SER A 188 16.65 33.66 1.16
N LYS A 189 17.17 33.17 0.01
CA LYS A 189 16.50 33.18 -1.31
C LYS A 189 16.10 31.79 -1.79
N CYS A 190 16.20 30.77 -0.94
CA CYS A 190 15.84 29.40 -1.31
C CYS A 190 14.30 29.27 -1.33
N GLU A 191 13.71 29.36 -2.53
CA GLU A 191 12.25 29.19 -2.74
C GLU A 191 11.74 27.85 -2.17
N ALA A 192 12.50 26.77 -2.31
CA ALA A 192 12.15 25.46 -1.77
C ALA A 192 12.13 25.42 -0.23
N TRP A 193 13.02 26.17 0.44
CA TRP A 193 13.01 26.32 1.89
C TRP A 193 11.86 27.21 2.37
N GLN A 194 11.58 28.31 1.66
CA GLN A 194 10.41 29.16 1.95
C GLN A 194 9.11 28.36 1.81
N ALA A 195 8.94 27.63 0.70
CA ALA A 195 7.80 26.74 0.49
C ALA A 195 7.67 25.66 1.56
N LEU A 196 8.78 25.08 2.05
CA LEU A 196 8.76 24.12 3.16
C LEU A 196 8.37 24.79 4.49
N ASN A 197 8.83 26.02 4.74
CA ASN A 197 8.52 26.77 5.95
C ASN A 197 7.04 27.21 5.99
N ASP A 198 6.48 27.55 4.83
CA ASP A 198 5.07 27.90 4.63
C ASP A 198 4.11 26.70 4.76
N MET A 199 4.61 25.46 4.68
CA MET A 199 3.80 24.27 4.97
C MET A 199 3.41 24.24 6.46
N ILE A 200 2.15 23.91 6.73
CA ILE A 200 1.57 23.88 8.08
C ILE A 200 2.14 22.69 8.88
N GLY A 201 2.53 22.94 10.13
CA GLY A 201 3.18 21.95 11.01
C GLY A 201 4.60 21.59 10.57
N LEU A 202 4.95 20.30 10.68
CA LEU A 202 6.24 19.72 10.25
C LEU A 202 7.49 20.28 10.97
N ASP A 203 7.36 20.78 12.20
CA ASP A 203 8.43 21.50 12.91
C ASP A 203 9.71 20.67 13.09
N GLU A 204 9.58 19.38 13.39
CA GLU A 204 10.70 18.43 13.49
C GLU A 204 11.44 18.30 12.14
N VAL A 205 10.70 18.15 11.04
CA VAL A 205 11.26 18.06 9.68
C VAL A 205 11.92 19.38 9.26
N LYS A 206 11.29 20.53 9.57
CA LYS A 206 11.85 21.86 9.35
C LYS A 206 13.16 22.04 10.12
N GLN A 207 13.22 21.60 11.38
CA GLN A 207 14.43 21.66 12.20
C GLN A 207 15.56 20.78 11.62
N GLN A 208 15.25 19.56 11.20
CA GLN A 208 16.24 18.67 10.57
C GLN A 208 16.77 19.23 9.24
N VAL A 209 15.90 19.77 8.39
CA VAL A 209 16.32 20.42 7.14
C VAL A 209 17.13 21.69 7.44
N LYS A 210 16.75 22.47 8.45
CA LYS A 210 17.53 23.65 8.89
C LYS A 210 18.95 23.27 9.33
N ILE A 211 19.16 22.15 10.03
CA ILE A 211 20.50 21.67 10.39
C ILE A 211 21.36 21.41 9.14
N LEU A 212 20.78 20.87 8.07
CA LEU A 212 21.47 20.69 6.78
C LEU A 212 21.77 22.03 6.09
N LEU A 213 20.87 23.01 6.17
CA LEU A 213 21.10 24.38 5.67
C LEU A 213 22.23 25.09 6.43
N ASP A 214 22.19 25.06 7.76
CA ASP A 214 23.19 25.66 8.65
C ASP A 214 24.58 25.03 8.42
N SER A 215 24.62 23.75 8.02
CA SER A 215 25.86 23.06 7.65
C SER A 215 26.59 23.68 6.46
N LEU A 216 25.92 24.38 5.54
CA LEU A 216 26.62 25.15 4.48
C LEU A 216 27.47 26.26 5.08
N THR A 217 26.90 27.03 6.00
CA THR A 217 27.59 28.16 6.63
C THR A 217 28.79 27.64 7.41
N THR A 218 28.63 26.53 8.13
CA THR A 218 29.75 25.86 8.80
C THR A 218 30.80 25.32 7.82
N ASN A 219 30.40 24.67 6.73
CA ASN A 219 31.31 24.14 5.71
C ASN A 219 32.07 25.25 4.98
N TYR A 220 31.42 26.36 4.66
CA TYR A 220 32.06 27.53 4.07
C TYR A 220 33.12 28.14 5.00
N GLN A 221 32.81 28.25 6.30
CA GLN A 221 33.79 28.68 7.30
C GLN A 221 34.95 27.67 7.47
N ARG A 222 34.68 26.36 7.37
CA ARG A 222 35.71 25.31 7.39
C ARG A 222 36.63 25.38 6.17
N GLU A 223 36.09 25.60 4.97
CA GLU A 223 36.90 25.81 3.76
C GLU A 223 37.84 27.02 3.91
N LEU A 224 37.35 28.14 4.48
CA LEU A 224 38.16 29.32 4.80
C LEU A 224 39.18 29.11 5.93
N ARG A 225 39.17 27.95 6.60
CA ARG A 225 40.18 27.53 7.59
C ARG A 225 41.02 26.35 7.10
N ASP A 226 40.82 25.92 5.85
CA ASP A 226 41.41 24.71 5.29
C ASP A 226 41.08 23.41 6.09
N GLU A 227 39.97 23.42 6.84
CA GLU A 227 39.46 22.30 7.62
C GLU A 227 38.65 21.30 6.76
N PRO A 228 38.61 20.00 7.11
CA PRO A 228 37.77 19.02 6.43
C PRO A 228 36.28 19.34 6.60
N LEU A 229 35.51 19.19 5.52
CA LEU A 229 34.07 19.44 5.52
C LEU A 229 33.32 18.49 6.47
N MET A 230 32.21 18.99 7.04
CA MET A 230 31.17 18.13 7.57
C MET A 230 30.38 17.55 6.40
N THR A 231 30.38 16.22 6.29
CA THR A 231 29.66 15.47 5.27
C THR A 231 28.52 14.70 5.95
N PHE A 232 27.37 14.62 5.28
CA PHE A 232 26.18 13.96 5.80
C PHE A 232 25.80 12.78 4.90
N SER A 233 25.20 11.75 5.49
CA SER A 233 24.43 10.76 4.73
C SER A 233 23.20 11.43 4.12
N LEU A 234 22.93 11.17 2.84
CA LEU A 234 21.76 11.73 2.14
C LEU A 234 20.51 10.84 2.26
N ASN A 235 20.71 9.52 2.31
CA ASN A 235 19.61 8.55 2.39
C ASN A 235 18.79 8.71 3.68
N ARG A 236 17.46 8.68 3.57
CA ARG A 236 16.54 8.91 4.69
C ARG A 236 15.29 8.04 4.62
N VAL A 237 14.65 7.88 5.77
CA VAL A 237 13.32 7.28 5.90
C VAL A 237 12.34 8.37 6.33
N PHE A 238 11.21 8.53 5.64
CA PHE A 238 10.13 9.44 6.02
C PHE A 238 8.93 8.60 6.46
N ILE A 239 8.57 8.67 7.74
CA ILE A 239 7.47 7.90 8.33
C ILE A 239 6.33 8.82 8.76
N GLY A 240 5.09 8.36 8.62
CA GLY A 240 3.91 9.06 9.14
C GLY A 240 2.66 8.72 8.36
N SER A 241 1.50 9.16 8.86
CA SER A 241 0.17 8.82 8.31
C SER A 241 -0.05 9.27 6.85
N PRO A 242 -1.09 8.77 6.15
CA PRO A 242 -1.47 9.29 4.83
C PRO A 242 -1.78 10.78 4.88
N GLY A 243 -1.51 11.51 3.79
CA GLY A 243 -1.94 12.91 3.64
C GLY A 243 -1.21 13.95 4.50
N THR A 244 -0.11 13.58 5.18
CA THR A 244 0.79 14.51 5.93
C THR A 244 1.80 15.25 5.04
N GLY A 245 1.83 14.98 3.73
CA GLY A 245 2.66 15.71 2.76
C GLY A 245 4.04 15.10 2.45
N LYS A 246 4.34 13.88 2.91
CA LYS A 246 5.62 13.16 2.68
C LYS A 246 6.22 13.34 1.27
N THR A 247 5.46 13.00 0.23
CA THR A 247 5.90 13.05 -1.18
C THR A 247 6.10 14.48 -1.69
N THR A 248 5.41 15.47 -1.11
CA THR A 248 5.62 16.90 -1.40
C THR A 248 6.93 17.40 -0.77
N VAL A 249 7.17 17.05 0.50
CA VAL A 249 8.42 17.41 1.18
C VAL A 249 9.62 16.74 0.53
N ALA A 250 9.51 15.49 0.08
CA ALA A 250 10.59 14.81 -0.65
C ALA A 250 11.02 15.56 -1.93
N LYS A 251 10.08 16.21 -2.63
CA LYS A 251 10.38 17.08 -3.80
C LYS A 251 11.12 18.36 -3.40
N LEU A 252 10.66 19.03 -2.35
CA LEU A 252 11.33 20.23 -1.82
C LEU A 252 12.74 19.90 -1.28
N TYR A 253 12.87 18.76 -0.60
CA TYR A 253 14.15 18.26 -0.07
C TYR A 253 15.17 18.00 -1.17
N GLY A 254 14.78 17.40 -2.31
CA GLY A 254 15.67 17.23 -3.46
C GLY A 254 16.14 18.55 -4.09
N GLN A 255 15.25 19.52 -4.22
CA GLN A 255 15.60 20.87 -4.67
C GLN A 255 16.57 21.56 -3.70
N ILE A 256 16.36 21.39 -2.39
CA ILE A 256 17.28 21.87 -1.37
C ILE A 256 18.64 21.19 -1.52
N LEU A 257 18.73 19.85 -1.55
CA LEU A 257 20.01 19.13 -1.66
C LEU A 257 20.84 19.53 -2.90
N ALA A 258 20.20 19.78 -4.03
CA ALA A 258 20.89 20.29 -5.22
C ALA A 258 21.37 21.74 -5.06
N LEU A 259 20.58 22.60 -4.40
CA LEU A 259 21.02 23.95 -4.03
C LEU A 259 22.16 23.94 -2.99
N LEU A 260 22.21 22.93 -2.11
CA LEU A 260 23.34 22.67 -1.21
C LEU A 260 24.60 22.18 -1.95
N GLY A 261 24.51 21.83 -3.22
CA GLY A 261 25.58 21.18 -3.98
C GLY A 261 25.90 19.76 -3.52
N MET A 262 24.99 19.12 -2.77
CA MET A 262 25.11 17.73 -2.34
C MET A 262 24.69 16.74 -3.44
N LEU A 263 23.82 17.18 -4.36
CA LEU A 263 23.42 16.45 -5.56
C LEU A 263 23.69 17.29 -6.81
N SER A 264 24.08 16.66 -7.91
CA SER A 264 24.26 17.33 -9.20
C SER A 264 22.95 17.72 -9.90
N ASN A 265 21.82 17.12 -9.53
CA ASN A 265 20.47 17.42 -10.07
C ASN A 265 19.38 17.35 -8.97
N GLY A 266 18.55 18.39 -8.86
CA GLY A 266 17.45 18.44 -7.88
C GLY A 266 16.18 17.66 -8.28
N GLU A 267 16.20 16.97 -9.42
CA GLU A 267 15.09 16.18 -9.92
C GLU A 267 14.76 15.00 -9.00
N VAL A 268 13.46 14.76 -8.80
CA VAL A 268 12.95 13.72 -7.90
C VAL A 268 12.17 12.68 -8.69
N VAL A 269 12.72 11.47 -8.76
CA VAL A 269 12.13 10.29 -9.41
C VAL A 269 11.31 9.54 -8.36
N VAL A 270 9.98 9.53 -8.52
CA VAL A 270 9.07 8.78 -7.63
C VAL A 270 8.79 7.40 -8.22
N LYS A 271 8.89 6.37 -7.39
CA LYS A 271 8.69 4.95 -7.71
C LYS A 271 7.86 4.27 -6.63
N THR A 272 7.18 3.20 -7.01
CA THR A 272 6.38 2.34 -6.13
C THR A 272 6.97 0.93 -6.12
N PRO A 273 6.63 0.04 -5.17
CA PRO A 273 7.14 -1.34 -5.15
C PRO A 273 6.88 -2.09 -6.47
N ALA A 274 5.76 -1.79 -7.14
CA ALA A 274 5.41 -2.38 -8.44
C ALA A 274 6.36 -2.01 -9.58
N ASP A 275 7.06 -0.87 -9.50
CA ASP A 275 8.05 -0.47 -10.52
C ASP A 275 9.33 -1.33 -10.48
N PHE A 276 9.62 -2.00 -9.35
CA PHE A 276 10.83 -2.79 -9.14
C PHE A 276 10.61 -4.30 -9.35
N ILE A 277 9.38 -4.77 -9.33
CA ILE A 277 9.04 -6.21 -9.41
C ILE A 277 8.88 -6.62 -10.87
N GLY A 278 9.79 -7.49 -11.34
CA GLY A 278 9.69 -8.12 -12.66
C GLY A 278 8.75 -9.32 -12.69
N SER A 279 8.39 -9.78 -13.90
CA SER A 279 7.59 -10.98 -14.11
C SER A 279 8.43 -12.26 -14.30
N VAL A 280 9.77 -12.12 -14.34
CA VAL A 280 10.74 -13.22 -14.53
C VAL A 280 11.88 -13.07 -13.52
N LEU A 281 12.45 -14.19 -13.08
CA LEU A 281 13.57 -14.22 -12.13
C LEU A 281 14.81 -13.53 -12.75
N GLY A 282 15.51 -12.69 -11.98
CA GLY A 282 16.59 -11.83 -12.47
C GLY A 282 16.12 -10.48 -13.05
N GLN A 283 14.83 -10.34 -13.41
CA GLN A 283 14.30 -9.10 -13.98
C GLN A 283 14.13 -8.01 -12.91
N SER A 284 13.75 -8.37 -11.68
CA SER A 284 13.60 -7.41 -10.57
C SER A 284 14.93 -6.74 -10.23
N GLU A 285 16.01 -7.51 -10.21
CA GLU A 285 17.39 -7.05 -10.00
C GLU A 285 17.82 -6.12 -11.14
N ALA A 286 17.57 -6.51 -12.40
CA ALA A 286 17.89 -5.69 -13.57
C ALA A 286 17.11 -4.36 -13.60
N LEU A 287 15.81 -4.37 -13.28
CA LEU A 287 14.99 -3.17 -13.15
C LEU A 287 15.49 -2.27 -12.02
N THR A 288 15.81 -2.84 -10.87
CA THR A 288 16.32 -2.11 -9.70
C THR A 288 17.66 -1.43 -10.03
N LYS A 289 18.61 -2.16 -10.65
CA LYS A 289 19.88 -1.58 -11.11
C LYS A 289 19.68 -0.46 -12.13
N GLY A 290 18.77 -0.63 -13.09
CA GLY A 290 18.42 0.41 -14.06
C GLY A 290 17.84 1.67 -13.42
N ILE A 291 16.94 1.52 -12.43
CA ILE A 291 16.38 2.63 -11.66
C ILE A 291 17.49 3.33 -10.85
N LEU A 292 18.37 2.59 -10.16
CA LEU A 292 19.48 3.16 -9.39
C LEU A 292 20.51 3.88 -10.28
N ALA A 293 20.83 3.35 -11.46
CA ALA A 293 21.69 4.01 -12.44
C ALA A 293 21.06 5.32 -12.96
N SER A 294 19.78 5.29 -13.35
CA SER A 294 19.05 6.49 -13.83
C SER A 294 18.83 7.59 -12.77
N THR A 295 19.10 7.30 -11.50
CA THR A 295 18.93 8.22 -10.37
C THR A 295 20.26 8.75 -9.83
N VAL A 296 21.39 8.44 -10.46
CA VAL A 296 22.64 9.18 -10.23
C VAL A 296 22.42 10.67 -10.50
N GLY A 297 22.94 11.49 -9.61
CA GLY A 297 22.72 12.92 -9.50
C GLY A 297 21.38 13.34 -8.92
N LYS A 298 20.41 12.43 -8.72
CA LYS A 298 19.00 12.74 -8.42
C LYS A 298 18.54 12.23 -7.05
N VAL A 299 17.30 12.55 -6.68
CA VAL A 299 16.59 11.88 -5.59
C VAL A 299 15.71 10.75 -6.12
N LEU A 300 15.87 9.53 -5.59
CA LEU A 300 14.94 8.43 -5.74
C LEU A 300 14.00 8.38 -4.53
N VAL A 301 12.70 8.51 -4.75
CA VAL A 301 11.66 8.32 -3.74
C VAL A 301 10.97 6.99 -3.99
N ILE A 302 11.00 6.09 -3.01
CA ILE A 302 10.22 4.86 -3.00
C ILE A 302 9.01 5.12 -2.09
N ASP A 303 7.85 5.37 -2.70
CA ASP A 303 6.58 5.53 -1.97
C ASP A 303 6.05 4.16 -1.54
N GLU A 304 5.36 4.10 -0.40
CA GLU A 304 4.87 2.85 0.23
C GLU A 304 5.94 1.73 0.29
N ALA A 305 7.17 2.08 0.71
CA ALA A 305 8.35 1.20 0.65
C ALA A 305 8.20 -0.13 1.41
N TYR A 306 7.35 -0.20 2.44
CA TYR A 306 6.97 -1.44 3.13
C TYR A 306 6.40 -2.52 2.18
N GLY A 307 5.86 -2.13 1.02
CA GLY A 307 5.40 -3.07 -0.01
C GLY A 307 6.52 -3.87 -0.69
N LEU A 308 7.79 -3.46 -0.53
CA LEU A 308 8.97 -4.25 -0.91
C LEU A 308 9.26 -5.42 0.05
N ARG A 309 8.47 -5.60 1.12
CA ARG A 309 8.54 -6.80 1.96
C ARG A 309 7.97 -8.00 1.19
N GLY A 310 8.75 -9.08 1.15
CA GLY A 310 8.28 -10.40 0.72
C GLY A 310 7.67 -11.21 1.87
N GLY A 311 6.34 -11.29 1.91
CA GLY A 311 5.60 -12.22 2.78
C GLY A 311 5.07 -11.61 4.10
N GLY A 312 3.77 -11.78 4.35
CA GLY A 312 3.13 -11.27 5.58
C GLY A 312 1.60 -11.12 5.58
N ASP A 313 0.90 -11.32 4.46
CA ASP A 313 -0.58 -11.38 4.49
C ASP A 313 -1.05 -12.59 5.31
N ALA A 314 -2.18 -12.44 6.02
CA ALA A 314 -2.68 -13.42 6.99
C ALA A 314 -3.17 -14.77 6.41
N SER A 315 -2.88 -15.04 5.14
CA SER A 315 -3.17 -16.28 4.41
C SER A 315 -2.05 -17.34 4.47
N GLY A 316 -1.23 -17.33 5.53
CA GLY A 316 -0.46 -18.52 5.97
C GLY A 316 0.67 -19.04 5.07
N SER A 317 0.94 -18.44 3.91
CA SER A 317 2.07 -18.83 3.06
C SER A 317 3.37 -18.18 3.53
N SER A 318 4.15 -18.91 4.35
CA SER A 318 5.42 -18.46 4.93
C SER A 318 6.60 -18.39 3.94
N VAL A 319 6.32 -18.32 2.64
CA VAL A 319 7.36 -18.18 1.60
C VAL A 319 7.53 -16.69 1.31
N ALA A 320 8.69 -16.15 1.68
CA ALA A 320 9.05 -14.78 1.32
C ALA A 320 9.10 -14.64 -0.21
N ASP A 321 8.41 -13.64 -0.76
CA ASP A 321 8.35 -13.36 -2.19
C ASP A 321 9.79 -13.13 -2.73
N PRO A 322 10.35 -14.07 -3.53
CA PRO A 322 11.75 -13.98 -3.95
C PRO A 322 12.02 -12.74 -4.80
N TYR A 323 11.03 -12.30 -5.58
CA TYR A 323 11.16 -11.13 -6.44
C TYR A 323 11.32 -9.84 -5.63
N ARG A 324 10.63 -9.73 -4.49
CA ARG A 324 10.73 -8.57 -3.59
C ARG A 324 12.00 -8.58 -2.76
N THR A 325 12.38 -9.74 -2.24
CA THR A 325 13.64 -9.92 -1.51
C THR A 325 14.84 -9.53 -2.39
N ALA A 326 14.83 -9.97 -3.66
CA ALA A 326 15.87 -9.63 -4.62
C ALA A 326 15.99 -8.12 -4.91
N VAL A 327 14.87 -7.36 -4.91
CA VAL A 327 14.91 -5.89 -4.99
C VAL A 327 15.63 -5.30 -3.79
N VAL A 328 15.28 -5.73 -2.57
CA VAL A 328 15.87 -5.17 -1.35
C VAL A 328 17.35 -5.52 -1.22
N ASP A 329 17.75 -6.75 -1.57
CA ASP A 329 19.17 -7.14 -1.57
C ASP A 329 19.96 -6.38 -2.65
N THR A 330 19.37 -6.14 -3.82
CA THR A 330 19.96 -5.27 -4.86
C THR A 330 20.13 -3.83 -4.36
N ILE A 331 19.13 -3.26 -3.67
CA ILE A 331 19.25 -1.93 -3.06
C ILE A 331 20.37 -1.92 -1.99
N VAL A 332 20.47 -2.93 -1.14
CA VAL A 332 21.51 -3.01 -0.08
C VAL A 332 22.93 -3.17 -0.64
N ALA A 333 23.07 -3.80 -1.81
CA ALA A 333 24.33 -3.97 -2.52
C ALA A 333 24.76 -2.70 -3.28
N GLU A 334 23.84 -2.07 -4.00
CA GLU A 334 24.11 -0.95 -4.92
C GLU A 334 24.01 0.44 -4.26
N VAL A 335 23.22 0.58 -3.18
CA VAL A 335 23.11 1.81 -2.39
C VAL A 335 24.05 1.71 -1.20
N GLN A 336 25.03 2.61 -1.16
CA GLN A 336 25.91 2.75 0.00
C GLN A 336 25.37 3.86 0.92
N ASN A 337 26.02 4.02 2.08
CA ASN A 337 25.71 5.11 3.00
C ASN A 337 27.02 5.86 3.29
N VAL A 338 27.72 6.20 2.21
CA VAL A 338 29.02 6.88 2.24
C VAL A 338 28.76 8.37 2.04
N PRO A 339 29.25 9.25 2.94
CA PRO A 339 29.07 10.68 2.77
C PRO A 339 29.74 11.18 1.48
N GLY A 340 28.99 11.89 0.64
CA GLY A 340 29.46 12.40 -0.65
C GLY A 340 29.00 11.61 -1.89
N GLU A 341 28.21 10.55 -1.73
CA GLU A 341 27.52 9.88 -2.86
C GLU A 341 26.61 10.88 -3.59
N ASP A 342 26.68 10.92 -4.93
CA ASP A 342 25.84 11.77 -5.78
C ASP A 342 24.48 11.12 -6.04
N ARG A 343 23.81 10.65 -5.00
CA ARG A 343 22.49 10.02 -5.05
C ARG A 343 21.83 10.15 -3.67
N CYS A 344 20.53 10.37 -3.65
CA CYS A 344 19.74 10.36 -2.42
C CYS A 344 18.55 9.41 -2.57
N VAL A 345 18.47 8.34 -1.79
CA VAL A 345 17.32 7.43 -1.77
C VAL A 345 16.47 7.70 -0.52
N ILE A 346 15.17 7.92 -0.71
CA ILE A 346 14.21 8.20 0.35
C ILE A 346 13.12 7.12 0.35
N LEU A 347 12.95 6.46 1.50
CA LEU A 347 11.88 5.48 1.72
C LEU A 347 10.70 6.16 2.42
N LEU A 348 9.51 6.15 1.82
CA LEU A 348 8.28 6.66 2.44
C LEU A 348 7.43 5.49 2.97
N GLY A 349 6.78 5.67 4.13
CA GLY A 349 5.78 4.69 4.60
C GLY A 349 5.03 5.08 5.87
N TYR A 350 4.20 4.17 6.37
CA TYR A 350 3.55 4.28 7.68
C TYR A 350 4.48 3.72 8.77
N LYS A 351 4.46 4.33 9.97
CA LYS A 351 5.40 4.01 11.06
C LYS A 351 5.45 2.51 11.38
N ASP A 352 4.33 1.93 11.82
CA ASP A 352 4.21 0.52 12.20
C ASP A 352 4.74 -0.43 11.10
N GLN A 353 4.41 -0.15 9.83
CA GLN A 353 4.76 -1.02 8.69
C GLN A 353 6.23 -0.87 8.25
N MET A 354 6.81 0.33 8.39
CA MET A 354 8.24 0.52 8.14
C MET A 354 9.08 -0.11 9.25
N GLU A 355 8.66 0.01 10.52
CA GLU A 355 9.30 -0.69 11.64
C GLU A 355 9.29 -2.22 11.42
N GLU A 356 8.14 -2.78 11.03
CA GLU A 356 8.02 -4.20 10.68
C GLU A 356 8.90 -4.59 9.46
N MET A 357 9.00 -3.73 8.43
CA MET A 357 9.87 -3.96 7.26
C MET A 357 11.36 -4.02 7.67
N PHE A 358 11.84 -3.06 8.46
CA PHE A 358 13.23 -3.00 8.90
C PHE A 358 13.62 -4.14 9.86
N GLN A 359 12.66 -4.73 10.56
CA GLN A 359 12.88 -5.91 11.39
C GLN A 359 12.95 -7.21 10.58
N ASN A 360 12.13 -7.34 9.52
CA ASN A 360 11.86 -8.64 8.90
C ASN A 360 12.52 -8.89 7.52
N VAL A 361 13.06 -7.88 6.83
CA VAL A 361 13.61 -8.08 5.47
C VAL A 361 15.13 -8.30 5.48
N ASN A 362 15.93 -7.23 5.64
CA ASN A 362 17.40 -7.33 5.64
C ASN A 362 18.00 -6.27 6.58
N PRO A 363 18.78 -6.64 7.63
CA PRO A 363 19.40 -5.69 8.56
C PRO A 363 20.36 -4.68 7.90
N GLY A 364 20.87 -4.99 6.71
CA GLY A 364 21.66 -4.07 5.89
C GLY A 364 20.88 -2.83 5.49
N LEU A 365 19.57 -2.95 5.22
CA LEU A 365 18.73 -1.83 4.82
C LEU A 365 18.66 -0.76 5.91
N SER A 366 18.41 -1.16 7.16
CA SER A 366 18.34 -0.24 8.31
C SER A 366 19.62 0.60 8.48
N ARG A 367 20.79 -0.02 8.22
CA ARG A 367 22.11 0.65 8.26
C ARG A 367 22.36 1.61 7.09
N ARG A 368 21.73 1.37 5.93
CA ARG A 368 21.91 2.22 4.73
C ARG A 368 21.08 3.50 4.75
N PHE A 369 19.98 3.51 5.52
CA PHE A 369 18.97 4.57 5.50
C PHE A 369 18.84 5.36 6.81
N ALA A 370 19.69 5.08 7.81
CA ALA A 370 19.61 5.67 9.15
C ALA A 370 18.19 5.52 9.76
N ALA A 371 17.70 4.28 9.78
CA ALA A 371 16.34 3.95 10.23
C ALA A 371 16.10 4.23 11.73
N ASP A 372 17.17 4.50 12.49
CA ASP A 372 17.18 4.98 13.87
C ASP A 372 16.86 6.48 14.00
N SER A 373 17.04 7.28 12.94
CA SER A 373 16.68 8.70 12.88
C SER A 373 15.78 9.04 11.67
N PRO A 374 14.55 8.47 11.58
CA PRO A 374 13.63 8.77 10.51
C PRO A 374 13.03 10.17 10.66
N PHE A 375 12.63 10.80 9.54
CA PHE A 375 11.84 12.02 9.58
C PHE A 375 10.38 11.67 9.90
N VAL A 376 9.90 12.12 11.07
CA VAL A 376 8.55 11.85 11.54
C VAL A 376 7.58 12.93 11.07
N PHE A 377 6.63 12.52 10.23
CA PHE A 377 5.50 13.32 9.78
C PHE A 377 4.33 13.07 10.73
N GLN A 378 4.25 13.91 11.76
CA GLN A 378 3.21 13.88 12.78
C GLN A 378 1.83 14.17 12.17
N ASP A 379 0.77 13.65 12.79
CA ASP A 379 -0.61 14.00 12.42
C ASP A 379 -0.90 15.48 12.72
N PHE A 380 -1.75 16.11 11.93
CA PHE A 380 -2.14 17.49 12.15
C PHE A 380 -2.98 17.63 13.44
N ASP A 381 -2.62 18.61 14.25
CA ASP A 381 -3.43 19.08 15.37
C ASP A 381 -4.68 19.84 14.89
N ASP A 382 -5.52 20.24 15.82
CA ASP A 382 -6.83 20.83 15.53
C ASP A 382 -6.69 22.20 14.81
N ASP A 383 -5.65 22.97 15.17
CA ASP A 383 -5.32 24.26 14.55
C ASP A 383 -4.72 24.08 13.14
N ALA A 384 -3.83 23.11 12.95
CA ALA A 384 -3.28 22.75 11.64
C ALA A 384 -4.38 22.24 10.70
N LEU A 385 -5.30 21.40 11.18
CA LEU A 385 -6.46 20.94 10.42
C LEU A 385 -7.35 22.13 10.02
N LEU A 386 -7.56 23.12 10.90
CA LEU A 386 -8.30 24.34 10.61
C LEU A 386 -7.60 25.22 9.57
N GLN A 387 -6.28 25.37 9.65
CA GLN A 387 -5.50 26.10 8.66
C GLN A 387 -5.55 25.41 7.29
N VAL A 388 -5.39 24.07 7.24
CA VAL A 388 -5.50 23.26 6.01
C VAL A 388 -6.90 23.35 5.41
N LEU A 389 -7.95 23.31 6.24
CA LEU A 389 -9.34 23.49 5.81
C LEU A 389 -9.54 24.87 5.18
N ASN A 390 -9.11 25.95 5.84
CA ASN A 390 -9.22 27.32 5.32
C ASN A 390 -8.44 27.52 4.01
N LEU A 391 -7.23 26.95 3.89
CA LEU A 391 -6.41 27.00 2.68
C LEU A 391 -7.12 26.31 1.51
N LYS A 392 -7.67 25.11 1.74
CA LYS A 392 -8.39 24.34 0.71
C LYS A 392 -9.73 24.94 0.31
N LEU A 393 -10.45 25.56 1.26
CA LEU A 393 -11.63 26.38 0.98
C LEU A 393 -11.28 27.54 0.04
N LYS A 394 -10.25 28.32 0.40
CA LYS A 394 -9.75 29.46 -0.40
C LYS A 394 -9.33 29.04 -1.82
N HIS A 395 -8.58 27.94 -1.96
CA HIS A 395 -8.20 27.43 -3.28
C HIS A 395 -9.41 26.95 -4.09
N GLY A 396 -10.39 26.32 -3.43
CA GLY A 396 -11.64 25.87 -4.05
C GLY A 396 -12.63 26.97 -4.39
N GLY A 397 -12.40 28.23 -4.00
CA GLY A 397 -13.33 29.34 -4.19
C GLY A 397 -14.55 29.33 -3.25
N PHE A 398 -14.50 28.56 -2.16
CA PHE A 398 -15.56 28.48 -1.15
C PHE A 398 -15.17 29.22 0.13
N SER A 399 -16.16 29.71 0.86
CA SER A 399 -16.06 30.10 2.27
C SER A 399 -16.84 29.12 3.14
N ALA A 400 -16.62 29.16 4.46
CA ALA A 400 -17.39 28.40 5.43
C ALA A 400 -17.68 29.27 6.65
N THR A 401 -18.87 29.14 7.24
CA THR A 401 -19.23 29.87 8.46
C THR A 401 -18.42 29.37 9.66
N GLU A 402 -18.25 30.19 10.71
CA GLU A 402 -17.48 29.78 11.90
C GLU A 402 -18.08 28.55 12.60
N GLN A 403 -19.40 28.39 12.56
CA GLN A 403 -20.06 27.18 13.05
C GLN A 403 -19.77 25.96 12.16
N ALA A 404 -19.74 26.14 10.84
CA ALA A 404 -19.37 25.07 9.90
C ALA A 404 -17.91 24.63 10.08
N LYS A 405 -16.98 25.57 10.35
CA LYS A 405 -15.58 25.26 10.67
C LYS A 405 -15.46 24.43 11.94
N LYS A 406 -16.14 24.81 13.03
CA LYS A 406 -16.15 24.03 14.28
C LYS A 406 -16.64 22.60 14.06
N VAL A 407 -17.77 22.43 13.38
CA VAL A 407 -18.35 21.11 13.03
C VAL A 407 -17.39 20.31 12.14
N ALA A 408 -16.72 20.94 11.18
CA ALA A 408 -15.72 20.28 10.35
C ALA A 408 -14.53 19.75 11.18
N ILE A 409 -14.02 20.53 12.14
CA ILE A 409 -12.96 20.08 13.04
C ILE A 409 -13.43 18.95 13.96
N GLU A 410 -14.63 19.04 14.54
CA GLU A 410 -15.18 17.94 15.34
C GLU A 410 -15.26 16.62 14.57
N ILE A 411 -15.62 16.65 13.28
CA ILE A 411 -15.63 15.46 12.43
C ILE A 411 -14.20 14.94 12.21
N LEU A 412 -13.24 15.83 11.93
CA LEU A 412 -11.84 15.46 11.69
C LEU A 412 -11.17 14.89 12.94
N VAL A 413 -11.44 15.44 14.13
CA VAL A 413 -10.96 14.90 15.42
C VAL A 413 -11.51 13.49 15.66
N ARG A 414 -12.78 13.23 15.35
CA ARG A 414 -13.37 11.88 15.39
C ARG A 414 -12.76 10.93 14.35
N GLU A 415 -12.38 11.43 13.17
CA GLU A 415 -11.66 10.63 12.17
C GLU A 415 -10.18 10.41 12.52
N ARG A 416 -9.53 11.30 13.30
CA ARG A 416 -8.15 11.13 13.81
C ARG A 416 -7.98 9.91 14.73
N ASN A 417 -9.06 9.48 15.40
CA ASN A 417 -9.07 8.26 16.20
C ASN A 417 -9.09 6.95 15.37
N ARG A 418 -9.19 7.03 14.03
CA ARG A 418 -9.07 5.86 13.15
C ARG A 418 -7.59 5.54 12.85
N PRO A 419 -7.23 4.26 12.62
CA PRO A 419 -5.90 3.92 12.14
C PRO A 419 -5.68 4.55 10.76
N ASN A 420 -4.45 5.00 10.49
CA ASN A 420 -4.05 5.65 9.25
C ASN A 420 -4.92 6.88 8.91
N PHE A 421 -5.10 7.79 9.87
CA PHE A 421 -5.82 9.05 9.66
C PHE A 421 -5.30 9.79 8.42
N GLY A 422 -6.21 10.16 7.52
CA GLY A 422 -5.86 10.71 6.21
C GLY A 422 -5.34 12.16 6.22
N ASN A 423 -5.28 12.83 7.38
CA ASN A 423 -4.79 14.20 7.54
C ASN A 423 -5.35 15.16 6.47
N GLY A 424 -4.48 15.72 5.60
CA GLY A 424 -4.91 16.60 4.51
C GLY A 424 -5.91 15.94 3.55
N GLY A 425 -5.81 14.62 3.31
CA GLY A 425 -6.76 13.83 2.54
C GLY A 425 -8.09 13.57 3.28
N ALA A 426 -8.09 13.54 4.61
CA ALA A 426 -9.34 13.53 5.39
C ALA A 426 -10.09 14.86 5.20
N VAL A 427 -9.38 15.98 5.18
CA VAL A 427 -9.94 17.30 4.84
C VAL A 427 -10.50 17.32 3.41
N ASP A 428 -9.82 16.72 2.42
CA ASP A 428 -10.35 16.63 1.04
C ASP A 428 -11.63 15.79 0.96
N ASN A 429 -11.66 14.64 1.65
CA ASN A 429 -12.82 13.77 1.72
C ASN A 429 -14.00 14.46 2.40
N LEU A 430 -13.74 15.21 3.48
CA LEU A 430 -14.75 16.00 4.19
C LEU A 430 -15.28 17.15 3.32
N LEU A 431 -14.41 17.92 2.67
CA LEU A 431 -14.81 18.99 1.75
C LEU A 431 -15.58 18.46 0.54
N SER A 432 -15.27 17.25 0.07
CA SER A 432 -16.00 16.60 -1.02
C SER A 432 -17.41 16.19 -0.60
N LYS A 433 -17.57 15.66 0.63
CA LYS A 433 -18.90 15.43 1.24
C LYS A 433 -19.66 16.76 1.41
N ALA A 434 -19.00 17.79 1.94
CA ALA A 434 -19.62 19.11 2.18
C ALA A 434 -20.07 19.79 0.88
N LYS A 435 -19.27 19.76 -0.18
CA LYS A 435 -19.67 20.24 -1.51
C LYS A 435 -20.89 19.49 -2.07
N SER A 436 -21.02 18.19 -1.79
CA SER A 436 -22.22 17.42 -2.14
C SER A 436 -23.45 17.81 -1.31
N GLY A 437 -23.28 18.09 -0.02
CA GLY A 437 -24.32 18.67 0.85
C GLY A 437 -24.81 20.03 0.34
N TYR A 438 -23.87 20.95 0.13
CA TYR A 438 -24.08 22.26 -0.46
C TYR A 438 -24.81 22.17 -1.81
N GLN A 439 -24.40 21.27 -2.71
CA GLN A 439 -25.07 21.12 -4.01
C GLN A 439 -26.54 20.72 -3.86
N LYS A 440 -26.88 19.83 -2.92
CA LYS A 440 -28.29 19.47 -2.63
C LYS A 440 -29.07 20.67 -2.09
N ARG A 441 -28.46 21.48 -1.22
CA ARG A 441 -29.06 22.67 -0.61
C ARG A 441 -29.25 23.81 -1.61
N ALA A 442 -28.28 24.01 -2.52
CA ALA A 442 -28.35 24.94 -3.64
C ALA A 442 -29.42 24.52 -4.66
N SER A 443 -29.50 23.24 -5.03
CA SER A 443 -30.58 22.71 -5.88
C SER A 443 -31.98 22.84 -5.23
N ALA A 444 -32.06 22.92 -3.90
CA ALA A 444 -33.30 23.21 -3.16
C ALA A 444 -33.58 24.71 -2.98
N GLY A 445 -32.75 25.61 -3.52
CA GLY A 445 -32.92 27.07 -3.40
C GLY A 445 -32.65 27.65 -2.02
N LYS A 446 -31.92 26.91 -1.15
CA LYS A 446 -31.68 27.26 0.27
C LYS A 446 -30.19 27.52 0.58
N ALA A 447 -29.40 27.93 -0.41
CA ALA A 447 -27.96 28.19 -0.23
C ALA A 447 -27.52 29.56 -0.76
N GLU A 448 -26.68 30.22 0.02
CA GLU A 448 -25.89 31.36 -0.43
C GLU A 448 -24.74 30.89 -1.31
N ALA A 449 -24.39 31.67 -2.34
CA ALA A 449 -23.43 31.24 -3.35
C ALA A 449 -22.02 31.05 -2.74
N ASN A 450 -21.49 29.84 -2.89
CA ASN A 450 -20.15 29.41 -2.46
C ASN A 450 -19.89 29.45 -0.93
N VAL A 451 -20.95 29.54 -0.11
CA VAL A 451 -20.85 29.48 1.35
C VAL A 451 -21.27 28.10 1.86
N LEU A 452 -20.34 27.40 2.52
CA LEU A 452 -20.62 26.14 3.21
C LEU A 452 -21.13 26.42 4.64
N GLU A 453 -22.22 25.74 5.01
CA GLU A 453 -22.85 25.81 6.32
C GLU A 453 -22.66 24.49 7.08
N ALA A 454 -22.90 24.50 8.40
CA ALA A 454 -22.71 23.33 9.26
C ALA A 454 -23.49 22.09 8.78
N ILE A 455 -24.71 22.30 8.25
CA ILE A 455 -25.57 21.26 7.66
C ILE A 455 -24.97 20.57 6.43
N ASP A 456 -24.05 21.22 5.72
CA ASP A 456 -23.39 20.64 4.55
C ASP A 456 -22.33 19.61 4.97
N PHE A 457 -21.63 19.88 6.08
CA PHE A 457 -20.63 18.98 6.67
C PHE A 457 -21.29 17.82 7.43
N ASP A 458 -22.33 18.11 8.20
CA ASP A 458 -23.08 17.13 8.97
C ASP A 458 -24.55 17.52 9.09
N ALA A 459 -25.44 16.68 8.53
CA ALA A 459 -26.88 16.94 8.55
C ALA A 459 -27.46 16.96 9.98
N ASP A 460 -26.82 16.26 10.93
CA ASP A 460 -27.24 16.21 12.33
C ASP A 460 -26.33 17.05 13.24
N PHE A 461 -25.64 18.09 12.75
CA PHE A 461 -24.57 18.78 13.50
C PHE A 461 -24.98 19.25 14.91
N ASP A 462 -26.26 19.54 15.16
CA ASP A 462 -26.80 19.90 16.48
C ASP A 462 -27.03 18.69 17.41
N ARG A 463 -26.08 17.74 17.43
CA ARG A 463 -26.06 16.59 18.38
C ARG A 463 -25.92 17.01 19.84
N SER A 464 -25.76 18.31 20.11
CA SER A 464 -25.86 18.90 21.46
C SER A 464 -27.24 18.64 22.08
N SER A 465 -28.28 18.57 21.24
CA SER A 465 -29.58 18.02 21.60
C SER A 465 -29.49 16.49 21.71
N ALA A 466 -29.22 16.04 22.94
CA ALA A 466 -29.07 14.64 23.34
C ALA A 466 -30.01 13.67 22.60
N THR A 467 -29.44 12.64 21.97
CA THR A 467 -30.21 11.52 21.41
C THR A 467 -31.20 11.04 22.45
N ASP A 468 -32.49 11.14 22.13
CA ASP A 468 -33.56 10.69 23.00
C ASP A 468 -33.49 9.16 23.12
N ILE A 469 -32.80 8.70 24.18
CA ILE A 469 -32.59 7.28 24.47
C ILE A 469 -33.95 6.58 24.68
N GLU A 470 -34.97 7.28 25.19
CA GLU A 470 -36.32 6.71 25.34
C GLU A 470 -36.96 6.45 23.99
N ARG A 471 -36.84 7.38 23.03
CA ARG A 471 -37.26 7.13 21.62
C ARG A 471 -36.44 6.05 20.95
N LEU A 472 -35.13 6.00 21.18
CA LEU A 472 -34.27 4.98 20.57
C LEU A 472 -34.62 3.56 21.04
N PHE A 473 -35.05 3.42 22.30
CA PHE A 473 -35.51 2.16 22.89
C PHE A 473 -37.06 2.03 22.90
N ALA A 474 -37.80 2.93 22.26
CA ALA A 474 -39.25 2.87 22.20
C ALA A 474 -39.73 1.59 21.51
N GLY A 475 -40.61 0.85 22.20
CA GLY A 475 -41.09 -0.47 21.76
C GLY A 475 -40.17 -1.64 22.11
N ASP A 476 -39.01 -1.42 22.74
CA ASP A 476 -38.24 -2.49 23.38
C ASP A 476 -38.78 -2.76 24.78
N ILE A 477 -39.33 -3.95 24.99
CA ILE A 477 -39.93 -4.32 26.27
C ILE A 477 -38.82 -4.82 27.23
N GLY A 478 -38.88 -4.40 28.50
CA GLY A 478 -37.96 -4.86 29.56
C GLY A 478 -36.59 -4.16 29.64
N ARG A 479 -36.27 -3.15 28.81
CA ARG A 479 -34.92 -2.55 28.74
C ARG A 479 -34.66 -1.35 29.67
N GLY A 480 -35.51 -1.12 30.68
CA GLY A 480 -35.44 0.06 31.57
C GLY A 480 -34.09 0.25 32.27
N LYS A 481 -33.46 -0.82 32.78
CA LYS A 481 -32.13 -0.76 33.42
C LYS A 481 -31.03 -0.28 32.45
N ILE A 482 -31.07 -0.73 31.20
CA ILE A 482 -30.10 -0.36 30.16
C ILE A 482 -30.29 1.11 29.75
N VAL A 483 -31.55 1.56 29.62
CA VAL A 483 -31.85 2.98 29.36
C VAL A 483 -31.35 3.88 30.49
N ALA A 484 -31.51 3.46 31.75
CA ALA A 484 -30.98 4.20 32.90
C ALA A 484 -29.44 4.26 32.91
N LEU A 485 -28.74 3.15 32.61
CA LEU A 485 -27.28 3.12 32.50
C LEU A 485 -26.77 4.05 31.39
N LEU A 486 -27.35 3.98 30.18
CA LEU A 486 -26.93 4.83 29.07
C LEU A 486 -27.23 6.33 29.33
N LYS A 487 -28.32 6.65 30.03
CA LYS A 487 -28.59 8.02 30.52
C LYS A 487 -27.57 8.48 31.55
N GLY A 488 -27.16 7.60 32.47
CA GLY A 488 -26.11 7.88 33.46
C GLY A 488 -24.78 8.23 32.78
N ILE A 489 -24.35 7.43 31.81
CA ILE A 489 -23.16 7.70 31.00
C ILE A 489 -23.30 9.03 30.24
N GLN A 490 -24.43 9.28 29.60
CA GLN A 490 -24.68 10.53 28.87
C GLN A 490 -24.65 11.78 29.77
N ASN A 491 -25.13 11.69 31.01
CA ASN A 491 -25.03 12.77 31.99
C ASN A 491 -23.59 12.98 32.46
N ARG A 492 -22.85 11.91 32.79
CA ARG A 492 -21.44 11.99 33.20
C ARG A 492 -20.55 12.58 32.10
N VAL A 493 -20.83 12.26 30.83
CA VAL A 493 -20.18 12.88 29.66
C VAL A 493 -20.41 14.40 29.62
N ARG A 494 -21.61 14.86 29.96
CA ARG A 494 -21.95 16.30 30.00
C ARG A 494 -21.17 17.00 31.11
N GLU A 495 -21.21 16.45 32.32
CA GLU A 495 -20.50 16.95 33.51
C GLU A 495 -18.98 17.03 33.28
N LEU A 496 -18.36 15.99 32.71
CA LEU A 496 -16.92 15.97 32.41
C LEU A 496 -16.52 16.97 31.33
N ARG A 497 -17.38 17.25 30.35
CA ARG A 497 -17.17 18.30 29.34
C ARG A 497 -17.24 19.70 29.92
N GLU A 498 -18.17 19.94 30.85
CA GLU A 498 -18.27 21.20 31.59
C GLU A 498 -17.03 21.45 32.47
N LEU A 499 -16.42 20.39 32.99
CA LEU A 499 -15.18 20.41 33.77
C LEU A 499 -13.89 20.35 32.91
N ASN A 500 -14.01 20.19 31.60
CA ASN A 500 -12.90 20.07 30.64
C ASN A 500 -11.88 18.96 31.01
N MET A 501 -12.36 17.83 31.55
CA MET A 501 -11.55 16.66 31.93
C MET A 501 -11.46 15.63 30.80
N ASP A 502 -10.45 14.77 30.85
CA ASP A 502 -10.33 13.66 29.89
C ASP A 502 -11.49 12.67 30.06
N LEU A 503 -12.21 12.44 28.96
CA LEU A 503 -13.37 11.57 28.89
C LEU A 503 -12.98 10.08 28.78
N THR A 504 -11.72 9.80 28.43
CA THR A 504 -11.29 8.48 27.94
C THR A 504 -11.12 7.46 29.07
N ASP A 505 -10.69 7.92 30.26
CA ASP A 505 -10.47 7.07 31.43
C ASP A 505 -11.71 6.97 32.35
N GLU A 506 -12.62 7.94 32.30
CA GLU A 506 -13.81 8.03 33.16
C GLU A 506 -15.05 7.32 32.59
N ILE A 507 -15.01 6.87 31.33
CA ILE A 507 -16.16 6.30 30.62
C ILE A 507 -15.87 4.84 30.26
N PRO A 508 -16.82 3.91 30.50
CA PRO A 508 -16.64 2.53 30.09
C PRO A 508 -16.74 2.37 28.56
N PHE A 509 -15.75 1.68 27.99
CA PHE A 509 -15.72 1.25 26.58
C PHE A 509 -15.82 -0.28 26.43
N ASN A 510 -15.63 -1.03 27.51
CA ASN A 510 -15.59 -2.49 27.52
C ASN A 510 -16.78 -3.04 28.31
N PHE A 511 -17.61 -3.87 27.66
CA PHE A 511 -18.88 -4.33 28.20
C PHE A 511 -19.05 -5.85 28.11
N LEU A 512 -19.75 -6.39 29.09
CA LEU A 512 -20.01 -7.82 29.21
C LEU A 512 -21.52 -8.09 29.19
N PHE A 513 -22.02 -8.64 28.09
CA PHE A 513 -23.45 -8.87 27.85
C PHE A 513 -23.83 -10.31 28.19
N ARG A 514 -24.41 -10.52 29.37
CA ARG A 514 -24.78 -11.85 29.89
C ARG A 514 -26.28 -12.08 29.75
N GLY A 515 -26.71 -13.30 29.42
CA GLY A 515 -28.12 -13.71 29.54
C GLY A 515 -28.58 -14.73 28.52
N PRO A 516 -29.86 -15.17 28.55
CA PRO A 516 -30.42 -16.15 27.62
C PRO A 516 -30.31 -15.76 26.14
N PRO A 517 -30.50 -16.72 25.21
CA PRO A 517 -30.51 -16.41 23.79
C PRO A 517 -31.82 -15.69 23.44
N GLY A 518 -31.80 -14.82 22.42
CA GLY A 518 -33.00 -14.09 22.00
C GLY A 518 -33.37 -12.85 22.84
N THR A 519 -32.68 -12.52 23.93
CA THR A 519 -32.96 -11.31 24.75
C THR A 519 -32.63 -9.97 24.07
N GLY A 520 -32.08 -9.99 22.85
CA GLY A 520 -31.79 -8.78 22.08
C GLY A 520 -30.42 -8.14 22.34
N LYS A 521 -29.43 -8.93 22.81
CA LYS A 521 -28.02 -8.52 22.99
C LYS A 521 -27.47 -7.77 21.77
N THR A 522 -27.50 -8.39 20.59
CA THR A 522 -27.03 -7.80 19.32
C THR A 522 -27.79 -6.52 18.93
N THR A 523 -29.11 -6.49 19.12
CA THR A 523 -29.94 -5.30 18.88
C THR A 523 -29.54 -4.14 19.80
N THR A 524 -29.22 -4.45 21.06
CA THR A 524 -28.79 -3.47 22.06
C THR A 524 -27.39 -2.94 21.74
N ALA A 525 -26.46 -3.80 21.31
CA ALA A 525 -25.13 -3.38 20.84
C ALA A 525 -25.21 -2.37 19.68
N ARG A 526 -26.12 -2.59 18.71
CA ARG A 526 -26.36 -1.64 17.60
C ARG A 526 -26.93 -0.30 18.08
N LYS A 527 -27.87 -0.31 19.04
CA LYS A 527 -28.41 0.93 19.62
C LYS A 527 -27.36 1.69 20.46
N MET A 528 -26.56 0.96 21.22
CA MET A 528 -25.45 1.50 22.01
C MET A 528 -24.36 2.13 21.12
N GLY A 529 -24.01 1.49 20.00
CA GLY A 529 -23.14 2.06 18.98
C GLY A 529 -23.65 3.37 18.41
N LYS A 530 -24.97 3.53 18.24
CA LYS A 530 -25.58 4.82 17.90
C LYS A 530 -25.40 5.84 19.04
N VAL A 531 -25.73 5.50 20.29
CA VAL A 531 -25.58 6.44 21.42
C VAL A 531 -24.14 6.94 21.56
N TYR A 532 -23.13 6.08 21.46
CA TYR A 532 -21.73 6.50 21.53
C TYR A 532 -21.21 7.23 20.29
N TYR A 533 -21.77 6.96 19.11
CA TYR A 533 -21.54 7.77 17.91
C TYR A 533 -22.11 9.18 18.05
N ASP A 534 -23.35 9.30 18.55
CA ASP A 534 -24.01 10.57 18.75
C ASP A 534 -23.31 11.38 19.86
N MET A 535 -22.83 10.72 20.93
CA MET A 535 -21.94 11.32 21.94
C MET A 535 -20.56 11.71 21.39
N GLY A 536 -20.16 11.25 20.20
CA GLY A 536 -18.91 11.64 19.54
C GLY A 536 -17.68 10.78 19.86
N PHE A 537 -17.84 9.66 20.57
CA PHE A 537 -16.73 8.73 20.84
C PHE A 537 -16.43 7.80 19.65
N LEU A 538 -17.47 7.42 18.90
CA LEU A 538 -17.31 6.57 17.72
C LEU A 538 -17.32 7.39 16.43
N SER A 539 -16.54 6.92 15.46
CA SER A 539 -16.47 7.48 14.12
C SER A 539 -17.63 6.99 13.21
N ALA A 540 -18.30 5.90 13.60
CA ALA A 540 -19.50 5.39 12.95
C ALA A 540 -20.33 4.52 13.92
N ALA A 541 -21.66 4.61 13.85
CA ALA A 541 -22.60 3.78 14.62
C ALA A 541 -22.67 2.29 14.18
N GLN A 542 -21.69 1.81 13.41
CA GLN A 542 -21.66 0.44 12.89
C GLN A 542 -21.16 -0.55 13.95
N VAL A 543 -21.70 -1.76 13.92
CA VAL A 543 -21.22 -2.89 14.73
C VAL A 543 -20.51 -3.89 13.83
N VAL A 544 -19.29 -4.27 14.21
CA VAL A 544 -18.54 -5.40 13.66
C VAL A 544 -18.91 -6.63 14.49
N GLU A 545 -19.82 -7.44 13.96
CA GLU A 545 -20.25 -8.70 14.58
C GLU A 545 -19.27 -9.82 14.18
N CYS A 546 -18.74 -10.54 15.17
CA CYS A 546 -17.87 -11.70 14.99
C CYS A 546 -18.14 -12.75 16.07
N SER A 547 -17.63 -13.96 15.85
CA SER A 547 -17.69 -15.09 16.77
C SER A 547 -16.35 -15.31 17.44
N ALA A 548 -16.34 -15.96 18.60
CA ALA A 548 -15.10 -16.41 19.25
C ALA A 548 -14.18 -17.25 18.30
N THR A 549 -14.76 -17.99 17.35
CA THR A 549 -14.03 -18.77 16.34
C THR A 549 -13.28 -17.91 15.30
N ASP A 550 -13.69 -16.66 15.07
CA ASP A 550 -13.00 -15.76 14.14
C ASP A 550 -11.68 -15.22 14.74
N LEU A 551 -11.59 -15.15 16.07
CA LEU A 551 -10.39 -14.73 16.79
C LEU A 551 -9.34 -15.86 16.86
N ILE A 552 -9.77 -17.13 16.83
CA ILE A 552 -8.91 -18.29 17.09
C ILE A 552 -8.10 -18.67 15.83
N GLY A 553 -6.79 -18.86 15.98
CA GLY A 553 -5.91 -19.38 14.93
C GLY A 553 -6.19 -20.85 14.60
N GLN A 554 -5.97 -21.25 13.34
CA GLN A 554 -5.94 -22.68 12.97
C GLN A 554 -4.56 -23.31 13.21
N TYR A 555 -3.53 -22.46 13.27
CA TYR A 555 -2.12 -22.83 13.44
C TYR A 555 -1.46 -21.92 14.48
N VAL A 556 -0.38 -22.41 15.10
CA VAL A 556 0.41 -21.69 16.11
C VAL A 556 0.88 -20.32 15.57
N GLY A 557 0.70 -19.26 16.36
CA GLY A 557 1.16 -17.90 16.02
C GLY A 557 0.24 -17.12 15.07
N GLN A 558 -0.87 -17.70 14.59
CA GLN A 558 -1.85 -16.97 13.79
C GLN A 558 -2.91 -16.23 14.64
N THR A 559 -3.09 -16.64 15.89
CA THR A 559 -4.17 -16.12 16.75
C THR A 559 -3.95 -14.64 17.06
N GLY A 560 -2.75 -14.26 17.51
CA GLY A 560 -2.42 -12.86 17.83
C GLY A 560 -2.72 -11.89 16.67
N PRO A 561 -2.15 -12.11 15.47
CA PRO A 561 -2.44 -11.30 14.29
C PRO A 561 -3.93 -11.21 13.93
N LYS A 562 -4.70 -12.30 14.05
CA LYS A 562 -6.16 -12.28 13.81
C LYS A 562 -6.90 -11.35 14.78
N VAL A 563 -6.58 -11.43 16.07
CA VAL A 563 -7.17 -10.55 17.10
C VAL A 563 -6.85 -9.09 16.80
N GLN A 564 -5.60 -8.77 16.49
CA GLN A 564 -5.19 -7.42 16.11
C GLN A 564 -5.90 -6.93 14.83
N GLN A 565 -6.07 -7.77 13.81
CA GLN A 565 -6.81 -7.42 12.60
C GLN A 565 -8.30 -7.12 12.87
N LEU A 566 -8.96 -7.91 13.72
CA LEU A 566 -10.35 -7.66 14.12
C LEU A 566 -10.49 -6.36 14.93
N LEU A 567 -9.56 -6.09 15.85
CA LEU A 567 -9.52 -4.82 16.60
C LEU A 567 -9.27 -3.63 15.66
N ASN A 568 -8.31 -3.72 14.74
CA ASN A 568 -8.04 -2.68 13.73
C ASN A 568 -9.27 -2.40 12.84
N LYS A 569 -10.02 -3.44 12.46
CA LYS A 569 -11.27 -3.34 11.68
C LYS A 569 -12.41 -2.68 12.48
N ALA A 570 -12.39 -2.79 13.80
CA ALA A 570 -13.39 -2.24 14.70
C ALA A 570 -13.00 -0.88 15.33
N LEU A 571 -11.81 -0.34 15.05
CA LEU A 571 -11.42 1.01 15.49
C LEU A 571 -12.44 2.07 15.02
N GLY A 572 -12.85 2.92 15.96
CA GLY A 572 -13.90 3.92 15.77
C GLY A 572 -15.31 3.35 15.58
N LYS A 573 -15.56 2.08 15.95
CA LYS A 573 -16.82 1.34 15.86
C LYS A 573 -17.08 0.49 17.12
N VAL A 574 -18.14 -0.32 17.11
CA VAL A 574 -18.39 -1.36 18.13
C VAL A 574 -17.89 -2.72 17.61
N LEU A 575 -17.09 -3.43 18.39
CA LEU A 575 -16.77 -4.85 18.22
C LEU A 575 -17.73 -5.68 19.09
N PHE A 576 -18.52 -6.56 18.47
CA PHE A 576 -19.43 -7.47 19.17
C PHE A 576 -18.97 -8.91 18.94
N ILE A 577 -18.47 -9.55 19.99
CA ILE A 577 -18.04 -10.95 20.00
C ILE A 577 -19.15 -11.79 20.61
N ASP A 578 -19.87 -12.55 19.78
CA ASP A 578 -20.87 -13.51 20.26
C ASP A 578 -20.23 -14.85 20.63
N GLU A 579 -20.90 -15.59 21.52
CA GLU A 579 -20.43 -16.85 22.07
C GLU A 579 -19.01 -16.79 22.68
N ALA A 580 -18.69 -15.67 23.34
CA ALA A 580 -17.35 -15.36 23.87
C ALA A 580 -16.83 -16.42 24.86
N TYR A 581 -17.70 -17.25 25.44
CA TYR A 581 -17.34 -18.36 26.31
C TYR A 581 -16.42 -19.40 25.66
N ARG A 582 -16.44 -19.54 24.32
CA ARG A 582 -15.51 -20.45 23.61
C ARG A 582 -14.04 -20.02 23.73
N LEU A 583 -13.78 -18.77 24.08
CA LEU A 583 -12.45 -18.26 24.40
C LEU A 583 -11.89 -18.80 25.72
N ALA A 584 -12.72 -19.44 26.57
CA ALA A 584 -12.30 -20.09 27.80
C ALA A 584 -11.67 -21.50 27.59
N GLY A 585 -11.50 -21.93 26.33
CA GLY A 585 -10.87 -23.21 25.99
C GLY A 585 -9.34 -23.21 26.16
N PRO A 586 -8.71 -24.41 26.23
CA PRO A 586 -7.26 -24.53 26.25
C PRO A 586 -6.62 -24.24 24.88
N GLY A 587 -5.31 -23.99 24.85
CA GLY A 587 -4.55 -23.76 23.62
C GLY A 587 -4.79 -22.37 23.00
N PHE A 588 -5.04 -22.33 21.69
CA PHE A 588 -5.19 -21.08 20.91
C PHE A 588 -6.30 -20.15 21.42
N ALA A 589 -7.34 -20.69 22.07
CA ALA A 589 -8.38 -19.86 22.68
C ALA A 589 -7.83 -18.96 23.81
N LYS A 590 -6.86 -19.46 24.61
CA LYS A 590 -6.18 -18.65 25.63
C LYS A 590 -5.29 -17.58 25.01
N GLU A 591 -4.52 -17.91 23.97
CA GLU A 591 -3.69 -16.96 23.21
C GLU A 591 -4.54 -15.78 22.69
N ALA A 592 -5.77 -16.05 22.23
CA ALA A 592 -6.70 -15.01 21.78
C ALA A 592 -7.15 -14.07 22.91
N VAL A 593 -7.38 -14.61 24.13
CA VAL A 593 -7.75 -13.80 25.31
C VAL A 593 -6.56 -12.96 25.78
N ASP A 594 -5.37 -13.55 25.84
CA ASP A 594 -4.17 -12.86 26.30
C ASP A 594 -3.81 -11.69 25.35
N GLU A 595 -3.85 -11.88 24.03
CA GLU A 595 -3.68 -10.80 23.05
C GLU A 595 -4.80 -9.75 23.11
N LEU A 596 -6.06 -10.17 23.34
CA LEU A 596 -7.18 -9.23 23.48
C LEU A 596 -6.98 -8.33 24.72
N VAL A 597 -6.62 -8.93 25.87
CA VAL A 597 -6.37 -8.19 27.12
C VAL A 597 -5.18 -7.24 26.98
N ASP A 598 -4.08 -7.68 26.35
CA ASP A 598 -2.92 -6.84 26.06
C ASP A 598 -3.30 -5.69 25.13
N SER A 599 -3.90 -6.00 23.98
CA SER A 599 -4.28 -4.98 23.00
C SER A 599 -5.30 -3.96 23.52
N VAL A 600 -6.25 -4.34 24.38
CA VAL A 600 -7.17 -3.39 25.03
C VAL A 600 -6.44 -2.32 25.85
N THR A 601 -5.24 -2.61 26.37
CA THR A 601 -4.45 -1.64 27.14
C THR A 601 -3.55 -0.73 26.29
N LYS A 602 -3.34 -1.04 25.01
CA LYS A 602 -2.50 -0.23 24.11
C LYS A 602 -3.22 1.07 23.74
N GLU A 603 -2.50 2.19 23.77
CA GLU A 603 -2.98 3.54 23.34
C GLU A 603 -3.56 3.58 21.91
N LYS A 604 -3.25 2.59 21.08
CA LYS A 604 -3.85 2.39 19.75
C LYS A 604 -5.35 2.07 19.80
N TYR A 605 -5.80 1.38 20.85
CA TYR A 605 -7.16 0.84 20.99
C TYR A 605 -7.95 1.42 22.18
N LYS A 606 -7.25 1.76 23.28
CA LYS A 606 -7.84 2.35 24.49
C LYS A 606 -8.74 3.55 24.15
N GLY A 607 -10.01 3.48 24.55
CA GLY A 607 -11.01 4.54 24.32
C GLY A 607 -11.42 4.82 22.86
N LYS A 608 -10.88 4.07 21.89
CA LYS A 608 -11.08 4.32 20.44
C LYS A 608 -12.04 3.34 19.77
N LEU A 609 -12.48 2.29 20.47
CA LEU A 609 -13.59 1.41 20.08
C LEU A 609 -14.35 0.94 21.31
N ILE A 610 -15.56 0.39 21.09
CA ILE A 610 -16.32 -0.30 22.14
C ILE A 610 -16.19 -1.80 21.92
N ILE A 611 -15.86 -2.57 22.97
CA ILE A 611 -15.75 -4.02 22.89
C ILE A 611 -16.85 -4.65 23.75
N ILE A 612 -17.68 -5.48 23.14
CA ILE A 612 -18.82 -6.15 23.77
C ILE A 612 -18.62 -7.66 23.66
N LEU A 613 -18.48 -8.33 24.80
CA LEU A 613 -18.43 -9.78 24.88
C LEU A 613 -19.80 -10.33 25.28
N ALA A 614 -20.39 -11.18 24.45
CA ALA A 614 -21.73 -11.74 24.68
C ALA A 614 -21.69 -13.25 24.97
N GLY A 615 -22.55 -13.68 25.90
CA GLY A 615 -22.72 -15.09 26.24
C GLY A 615 -23.80 -15.36 27.29
N TYR A 616 -23.85 -16.60 27.77
CA TYR A 616 -24.71 -17.01 28.88
C TYR A 616 -24.05 -16.66 30.23
N VAL A 617 -24.86 -16.51 31.28
CA VAL A 617 -24.38 -16.07 32.61
C VAL A 617 -23.34 -17.03 33.20
N LYS A 618 -23.62 -18.34 33.17
CA LYS A 618 -22.71 -19.39 33.68
C LYS A 618 -21.36 -19.34 32.94
N ASP A 619 -21.41 -19.32 31.61
CA ASP A 619 -20.23 -19.50 30.76
C ASP A 619 -19.33 -18.25 30.71
N ILE A 620 -19.92 -17.06 30.80
CA ILE A 620 -19.17 -15.81 30.93
C ILE A 620 -18.49 -15.72 32.30
N ASN A 621 -19.14 -16.16 33.38
CA ASN A 621 -18.49 -16.24 34.69
C ASN A 621 -17.30 -17.22 34.66
N HIS A 622 -17.41 -18.32 33.92
CA HIS A 622 -16.28 -19.24 33.69
C HIS A 622 -15.12 -18.56 32.93
N LEU A 623 -15.40 -17.78 31.88
CA LEU A 623 -14.37 -17.01 31.16
C LEU A 623 -13.59 -16.05 32.08
N LEU A 624 -14.28 -15.38 33.00
CA LEU A 624 -13.65 -14.47 33.98
C LEU A 624 -12.79 -15.21 35.02
N LEU A 625 -13.13 -16.47 35.36
CA LEU A 625 -12.33 -17.30 36.25
C LEU A 625 -11.06 -17.83 35.55
N VAL A 626 -11.14 -18.15 34.26
CA VAL A 626 -10.01 -18.66 33.47
C VAL A 626 -8.92 -17.60 33.24
N ASN A 627 -9.29 -16.33 33.08
CA ASN A 627 -8.32 -15.24 32.93
C ASN A 627 -8.66 -14.03 33.82
N PRO A 628 -7.95 -13.83 34.96
CA PRO A 628 -8.16 -12.69 35.86
C PRO A 628 -8.01 -11.31 35.20
N GLY A 629 -7.25 -11.21 34.09
CA GLY A 629 -7.12 -9.98 33.32
C GLY A 629 -8.46 -9.48 32.80
N MET A 630 -9.34 -10.40 32.37
CA MET A 630 -10.67 -10.06 31.85
C MET A 630 -11.51 -9.28 32.87
N THR A 631 -11.51 -9.73 34.13
CA THR A 631 -12.26 -9.09 35.23
C THR A 631 -11.82 -7.64 35.48
N SER A 632 -10.53 -7.33 35.26
CA SER A 632 -10.00 -5.98 35.43
C SER A 632 -10.25 -5.05 34.23
N ARG A 633 -10.34 -5.59 33.00
CA ARG A 633 -10.49 -4.77 31.78
C ARG A 633 -11.94 -4.66 31.28
N PHE A 634 -12.86 -5.49 31.78
CA PHE A 634 -14.29 -5.46 31.47
C PHE A 634 -15.12 -5.22 32.76
N PRO A 635 -15.06 -4.00 33.34
CA PRO A 635 -15.74 -3.72 34.61
C PRO A 635 -17.28 -3.70 34.47
N GLU A 636 -17.81 -3.23 33.34
CA GLU A 636 -19.25 -3.06 33.14
C GLU A 636 -19.94 -4.34 32.64
N THR A 637 -20.84 -4.86 33.47
CA THR A 637 -21.67 -6.03 33.15
C THR A 637 -23.12 -5.62 32.95
N ILE A 638 -23.68 -5.99 31.80
CA ILE A 638 -25.11 -5.83 31.49
C ILE A 638 -25.77 -7.21 31.47
N ASP A 639 -26.55 -7.48 32.51
CA ASP A 639 -27.38 -8.69 32.61
C ASP A 639 -28.71 -8.49 31.87
N PHE A 640 -28.93 -9.32 30.85
CA PHE A 640 -30.17 -9.42 30.08
C PHE A 640 -31.07 -10.47 30.71
N GLU A 641 -31.92 -10.04 31.63
CA GLU A 641 -32.94 -10.88 32.26
C GLU A 641 -33.90 -11.51 31.22
N PRO A 642 -34.45 -12.71 31.48
CA PRO A 642 -35.55 -13.23 30.68
C PRO A 642 -36.75 -12.28 30.71
N LEU A 643 -37.45 -12.11 29.59
CA LEU A 643 -38.71 -11.36 29.57
C LEU A 643 -39.71 -11.90 30.60
N SER A 644 -40.36 -11.00 31.33
CA SER A 644 -41.44 -11.37 32.25
C SER A 644 -42.63 -11.98 31.48
N ALA A 645 -43.48 -12.75 32.15
CA ALA A 645 -44.66 -13.34 31.50
C ALA A 645 -45.60 -12.29 30.89
N GLU A 646 -45.71 -11.12 31.52
CA GLU A 646 -46.49 -9.98 31.01
C GLU A 646 -45.83 -9.36 29.78
N ASP A 647 -44.50 -9.30 29.74
CA ASP A 647 -43.75 -8.77 28.62
C ASP A 647 -43.70 -9.74 27.43
N CYS A 648 -43.68 -11.05 27.70
CA CYS A 648 -43.92 -12.09 26.69
C CYS A 648 -45.30 -11.97 26.05
N LEU A 649 -46.35 -11.70 26.85
CA LEU A 649 -47.70 -11.46 26.33
C LEU A 649 -47.77 -10.17 25.49
N LYS A 650 -47.22 -9.05 25.99
CA LYS A 650 -47.13 -7.79 25.23
C LYS A 650 -46.36 -7.97 23.90
N LEU A 651 -45.27 -8.75 23.91
CA LEU A 651 -44.49 -9.09 22.71
C LEU A 651 -45.31 -9.93 21.73
N LEU A 652 -45.99 -10.97 22.20
CA LEU A 652 -46.87 -11.83 21.37
C LEU A 652 -47.94 -10.99 20.67
N THR A 653 -48.63 -10.11 21.42
CA THR A 653 -49.61 -9.17 20.87
C THR A 653 -48.96 -8.25 19.83
N SER A 654 -47.82 -7.62 20.14
CA SER A 654 -47.11 -6.72 19.20
C SER A 654 -46.72 -7.42 17.89
N LEU A 655 -46.24 -8.67 17.95
CA LEU A 655 -45.86 -9.45 16.78
C LEU A 655 -47.07 -9.81 15.91
N LEU A 656 -48.21 -10.14 16.52
CA LEU A 656 -49.45 -10.45 15.79
C LEU A 656 -50.12 -9.18 15.24
N SER A 657 -50.15 -8.06 15.98
CA SER A 657 -50.59 -6.75 15.46
C SER A 657 -49.73 -6.27 14.27
N LYS A 658 -48.41 -6.50 14.31
CA LYS A 658 -47.52 -6.23 13.16
C LYS A 658 -47.83 -7.12 11.94
N LYS A 659 -48.36 -8.34 12.15
CA LYS A 659 -48.84 -9.20 11.04
C LYS A 659 -50.20 -8.74 10.52
N LYS A 660 -51.14 -8.39 11.41
CA LYS A 660 -52.45 -7.79 11.06
C LYS A 660 -52.29 -6.61 10.11
N LEU A 661 -51.48 -5.61 10.47
CA LEU A 661 -51.18 -4.46 9.61
C LEU A 661 -50.61 -4.84 8.22
N LYS A 662 -49.76 -5.88 8.14
CA LYS A 662 -49.19 -6.37 6.87
C LYS A 662 -50.20 -7.11 5.99
N ILE A 663 -51.30 -7.59 6.56
CA ILE A 663 -52.36 -8.35 5.87
C ILE A 663 -53.51 -7.41 5.47
N GLU A 664 -53.84 -6.45 6.33
CA GLU A 664 -54.75 -5.34 6.03
C GLU A 664 -54.24 -4.52 4.84
N GLY A 665 -52.92 -4.23 4.79
CA GLY A 665 -52.26 -3.64 3.62
C GLY A 665 -52.24 -4.51 2.36
N LYS A 666 -52.77 -5.74 2.41
CA LYS A 666 -52.97 -6.66 1.27
C LYS A 666 -54.47 -6.98 1.02
N GLY A 667 -55.39 -6.25 1.63
CA GLY A 667 -56.83 -6.34 1.35
C GLY A 667 -57.59 -7.46 2.09
N LYS A 668 -56.97 -8.19 3.03
CA LYS A 668 -57.68 -9.11 3.94
C LYS A 668 -57.75 -8.53 5.35
N LYS A 669 -58.83 -8.77 6.09
CA LYS A 669 -58.95 -8.35 7.49
C LYS A 669 -58.42 -9.46 8.42
N MET A 670 -57.79 -9.08 9.53
CA MET A 670 -57.31 -10.02 10.55
C MET A 670 -57.83 -9.62 11.94
N ASP A 671 -58.53 -10.53 12.60
CA ASP A 671 -59.06 -10.34 13.94
C ASP A 671 -58.14 -10.98 14.99
N ILE A 672 -57.75 -10.17 15.97
CA ILE A 672 -56.93 -10.53 17.14
C ILE A 672 -57.55 -10.00 18.44
N ALA A 673 -58.88 -9.80 18.48
CA ALA A 673 -59.62 -9.34 19.65
C ALA A 673 -59.35 -10.17 20.91
N CYS A 674 -59.03 -11.47 20.78
CA CYS A 674 -58.61 -12.34 21.89
C CYS A 674 -57.35 -11.85 22.66
N LEU A 675 -56.52 -11.01 22.04
CA LEU A 675 -55.31 -10.39 22.63
C LEU A 675 -55.45 -8.88 22.87
N GLU A 676 -56.31 -8.20 22.09
CA GLU A 676 -56.58 -6.76 22.19
C GLU A 676 -57.66 -6.44 23.26
N SER A 677 -58.77 -7.20 23.31
CA SER A 677 -59.87 -7.08 24.29
C SER A 677 -59.98 -8.35 25.14
N ARG A 678 -59.33 -8.35 26.31
CA ARG A 678 -58.96 -9.57 27.03
C ARG A 678 -60.05 -10.08 27.98
N ALA A 679 -60.34 -11.37 27.90
CA ALA A 679 -61.04 -12.08 28.97
C ALA A 679 -60.07 -12.41 30.12
N ALA A 680 -60.39 -11.98 31.35
CA ALA A 680 -59.50 -12.14 32.51
C ALA A 680 -59.11 -13.60 32.82
N SER A 681 -59.97 -14.57 32.45
CA SER A 681 -59.72 -16.00 32.57
C SER A 681 -58.70 -16.53 31.55
N PHE A 682 -58.63 -15.95 30.35
CA PHE A 682 -57.68 -16.31 29.31
C PHE A 682 -56.30 -15.69 29.59
N GLU A 683 -56.25 -14.40 29.93
CA GLU A 683 -55.01 -13.69 30.28
C GLU A 683 -54.27 -14.39 31.43
N LYS A 684 -54.99 -14.83 32.48
CA LYS A 684 -54.39 -15.59 33.59
C LYS A 684 -53.77 -16.92 33.14
N LYS A 685 -54.45 -17.70 32.29
CA LYS A 685 -53.92 -18.98 31.75
C LYS A 685 -52.66 -18.78 30.90
N VAL A 686 -52.66 -17.75 30.06
CA VAL A 686 -51.50 -17.43 29.19
C VAL A 686 -50.31 -16.96 30.03
N LEU A 687 -50.54 -16.12 31.05
CA LEU A 687 -49.50 -15.69 31.99
C LEU A 687 -48.95 -16.85 32.83
N GLU A 688 -49.79 -17.77 33.31
CA GLU A 688 -49.35 -18.99 34.02
C GLU A 688 -48.53 -19.92 33.10
N SER A 689 -48.91 -20.02 31.83
CA SER A 689 -48.18 -20.79 30.82
C SER A 689 -46.81 -20.18 30.52
N PHE A 690 -46.71 -18.84 30.36
CA PHE A 690 -45.43 -18.16 30.22
C PHE A 690 -44.56 -18.23 31.49
N ARG A 691 -45.15 -18.13 32.68
CA ARG A 691 -44.43 -18.34 33.96
C ARG A 691 -43.87 -19.76 34.08
N SER A 692 -44.56 -20.74 33.52
CA SER A 692 -44.12 -22.14 33.50
C SER A 692 -43.01 -22.36 32.46
N LEU A 693 -43.15 -21.79 31.25
CA LEU A 693 -42.10 -21.79 30.23
C LEU A 693 -40.81 -21.12 30.70
N ALA A 694 -40.91 -19.98 31.40
CA ALA A 694 -39.77 -19.24 31.93
C ALA A 694 -38.95 -19.97 33.01
N ARG A 695 -39.42 -21.12 33.51
CA ARG A 695 -38.70 -21.97 34.47
C ARG A 695 -37.88 -23.10 33.83
N VAL A 696 -38.05 -23.35 32.54
CA VAL A 696 -37.39 -24.44 31.81
C VAL A 696 -36.01 -23.96 31.32
N GLU A 697 -34.94 -24.73 31.55
CA GLU A 697 -33.56 -24.31 31.19
C GLU A 697 -33.37 -24.07 29.67
N GLY A 698 -34.28 -24.57 28.83
CA GLY A 698 -34.30 -24.39 27.37
C GLY A 698 -35.10 -23.20 26.82
N TRP A 699 -35.54 -22.24 27.66
CA TRP A 699 -36.36 -21.09 27.25
C TRP A 699 -35.54 -19.94 26.63
N ALA A 700 -35.77 -19.67 25.35
CA ALA A 700 -35.10 -18.61 24.57
C ALA A 700 -35.87 -17.27 24.53
N SER A 701 -36.70 -17.02 25.55
CA SER A 701 -37.42 -15.76 25.77
C SER A 701 -38.10 -15.23 24.49
N ALA A 702 -37.73 -14.05 24.00
CA ALA A 702 -38.34 -13.44 22.81
C ALA A 702 -38.28 -14.32 21.55
N ARG A 703 -37.25 -15.15 21.38
CA ARG A 703 -37.10 -16.03 20.20
C ARG A 703 -38.16 -17.14 20.19
N ASP A 704 -38.49 -17.68 21.36
CA ASP A 704 -39.56 -18.66 21.51
C ASP A 704 -40.94 -18.00 21.38
N VAL A 705 -41.13 -16.76 21.87
CA VAL A 705 -42.35 -15.97 21.62
C VAL A 705 -42.54 -15.67 20.12
N GLU A 706 -41.47 -15.39 19.38
CA GLU A 706 -41.52 -15.26 17.91
C GLU A 706 -41.81 -16.59 17.19
N GLN A 707 -41.37 -17.73 17.73
CA GLN A 707 -41.73 -19.05 17.22
C GLN A 707 -43.21 -19.34 17.49
N LEU A 708 -43.71 -19.06 18.70
CA LEU A 708 -45.11 -19.15 19.07
C LEU A 708 -45.99 -18.30 18.14
N ALA A 709 -45.66 -17.02 17.93
CA ALA A 709 -46.37 -16.12 17.03
C ALA A 709 -46.34 -16.57 15.55
N ARG A 710 -45.30 -17.31 15.13
CA ARG A 710 -45.22 -17.92 13.80
C ARG A 710 -46.09 -19.16 13.70
N ASN A 711 -46.07 -20.03 14.70
CA ASN A 711 -46.84 -21.28 14.70
C ASN A 711 -48.35 -21.04 14.86
N VAL A 712 -48.75 -20.13 15.76
CA VAL A 712 -50.15 -19.67 15.88
C VAL A 712 -50.65 -19.17 14.52
N PHE A 713 -49.89 -18.28 13.86
CA PHE A 713 -50.26 -17.79 12.54
C PHE A 713 -50.30 -18.88 11.45
N ARG A 714 -49.44 -19.90 11.53
CA ARG A 714 -49.44 -21.05 10.59
C ARG A 714 -50.70 -21.90 10.71
N LYS A 715 -51.37 -21.89 11.87
CA LYS A 715 -52.63 -22.59 12.13
C LYS A 715 -53.88 -21.79 11.75
N VAL A 716 -53.76 -20.52 11.37
CA VAL A 716 -54.88 -19.70 10.90
C VAL A 716 -55.22 -20.09 9.46
N ASP A 717 -56.47 -20.45 9.21
CA ASP A 717 -56.94 -20.77 7.87
C ASP A 717 -56.98 -19.50 6.98
N LEU A 718 -56.21 -19.54 5.89
CA LEU A 718 -56.05 -18.42 4.96
C LEU A 718 -57.17 -18.32 3.91
N THR A 719 -58.11 -19.28 3.86
CA THR A 719 -59.21 -19.31 2.89
C THR A 719 -60.32 -18.31 3.22
N HIS A 720 -60.54 -17.99 4.50
CA HIS A 720 -61.56 -17.02 4.92
C HIS A 720 -61.22 -15.56 4.55
N GLU A 721 -62.25 -14.71 4.44
CA GLU A 721 -62.12 -13.25 4.20
C GLU A 721 -61.62 -12.50 5.44
N VAL A 722 -61.99 -12.98 6.63
CA VAL A 722 -61.50 -12.49 7.92
C VAL A 722 -60.67 -13.58 8.58
N LEU A 723 -59.37 -13.32 8.75
CA LEU A 723 -58.44 -14.23 9.41
C LEU A 723 -58.56 -14.07 10.92
N LYS A 724 -59.25 -14.98 11.61
CA LYS A 724 -59.46 -14.92 13.06
C LYS A 724 -58.42 -15.75 13.80
N VAL A 725 -57.80 -15.18 14.84
CA VAL A 725 -56.96 -15.92 15.80
C VAL A 725 -57.80 -16.30 17.02
N GLU A 726 -57.84 -17.58 17.36
CA GLU A 726 -58.67 -18.09 18.46
C GLU A 726 -57.88 -18.39 19.74
N GLU A 727 -58.54 -18.27 20.90
CA GLU A 727 -57.92 -18.52 22.22
C GLU A 727 -57.39 -19.95 22.35
N ASP A 728 -58.09 -20.93 21.76
CA ASP A 728 -57.71 -22.33 21.76
C ASP A 728 -56.44 -22.58 20.93
N GLN A 729 -56.29 -21.95 19.77
CA GLN A 729 -55.09 -22.05 18.93
C GLN A 729 -53.82 -21.59 19.67
N ILE A 730 -53.92 -20.48 20.43
CA ILE A 730 -52.83 -19.96 21.26
C ILE A 730 -52.55 -20.93 22.43
N SER A 731 -53.60 -21.34 23.13
CA SER A 731 -53.49 -22.24 24.30
C SER A 731 -52.85 -23.58 23.94
N GLN A 732 -53.30 -24.22 22.87
CA GLN A 732 -52.76 -25.48 22.37
C GLN A 732 -51.29 -25.35 21.96
N GLU A 733 -50.92 -24.27 21.28
CA GLU A 733 -49.52 -24.07 20.86
C GLU A 733 -48.60 -23.82 22.05
N MET A 734 -49.04 -23.10 23.07
CA MET A 734 -48.28 -22.95 24.32
C MET A 734 -48.10 -24.27 25.07
N ILE A 735 -49.14 -25.11 25.12
CA ILE A 735 -49.07 -26.45 25.73
C ILE A 735 -48.12 -27.36 24.94
N MET A 736 -48.17 -27.32 23.61
CA MET A 736 -47.25 -28.08 22.74
C MET A 736 -45.79 -27.64 22.96
N MET A 737 -45.53 -26.33 22.94
CA MET A 737 -44.20 -25.77 23.19
C MET A 737 -43.67 -26.13 24.58
N LEU A 738 -44.51 -26.07 25.62
CA LEU A 738 -44.12 -26.46 26.97
C LEU A 738 -43.78 -27.96 27.05
N ARG A 739 -44.59 -28.83 26.43
CA ARG A 739 -44.29 -30.28 26.35
C ARG A 739 -42.97 -30.55 25.62
N GLU A 740 -42.75 -29.95 24.45
CA GLU A 740 -41.52 -30.10 23.66
C GLU A 740 -40.27 -29.67 24.47
N ARG A 741 -40.35 -28.51 25.15
CA ARG A 741 -39.23 -27.97 25.93
C ARG A 741 -38.96 -28.79 27.19
N SER A 742 -40.00 -29.18 27.94
CA SER A 742 -39.85 -30.07 29.11
C SER A 742 -39.38 -31.48 28.73
N GLN A 743 -39.71 -31.99 27.54
CA GLN A 743 -39.15 -33.25 27.04
C GLN A 743 -37.66 -33.12 26.71
N ARG A 744 -37.23 -32.02 26.07
CA ARG A 744 -35.79 -31.77 25.85
C ARG A 744 -35.02 -31.66 27.17
N GLU A 745 -35.55 -30.95 28.15
CA GLU A 745 -34.97 -30.84 29.49
C GLU A 745 -34.85 -32.21 30.18
N ARG A 746 -35.89 -33.05 30.13
CA ARG A 746 -35.83 -34.44 30.64
C ARG A 746 -34.82 -35.31 29.90
N ASN A 747 -34.67 -35.16 28.59
CA ASN A 747 -33.71 -35.92 27.80
C ASN A 747 -32.26 -35.46 28.06
N VAL A 748 -32.05 -34.18 28.42
CA VAL A 748 -30.74 -33.68 28.89
C VAL A 748 -30.43 -34.16 30.32
N LEU A 749 -31.45 -34.24 31.18
CA LEU A 749 -31.35 -34.77 32.55
C LEU A 749 -31.37 -36.31 32.63
N SER A 750 -31.54 -36.99 31.49
CA SER A 750 -31.43 -38.45 31.37
C SER A 750 -30.13 -38.82 30.64
N PRO A 751 -28.97 -38.78 31.32
CA PRO A 751 -27.81 -39.45 30.75
C PRO A 751 -28.14 -40.95 30.67
N GLY A 752 -28.05 -41.52 29.48
CA GLY A 752 -28.04 -42.96 29.28
C GLY A 752 -26.79 -43.55 29.91
N LEU A 753 -26.84 -43.78 31.23
CA LEU A 753 -25.72 -44.35 32.00
C LEU A 753 -25.32 -45.73 31.45
N ASP A 754 -26.29 -46.48 30.91
CA ASP A 754 -26.06 -47.76 30.24
C ASP A 754 -25.52 -47.65 28.81
N GLU A 755 -25.80 -46.56 28.07
CA GLU A 755 -25.38 -46.42 26.66
C GLU A 755 -23.97 -45.83 26.53
N LEU A 756 -23.53 -45.04 27.52
CA LEU A 756 -22.12 -44.65 27.68
C LEU A 756 -21.25 -45.76 28.30
N LEU A 757 -21.82 -46.72 29.04
CA LEU A 757 -21.10 -47.90 29.49
C LEU A 757 -20.98 -48.98 28.39
N ALA A 758 -21.95 -49.09 27.48
CA ALA A 758 -21.89 -49.99 26.33
C ALA A 758 -20.87 -49.59 25.25
N SER A 759 -20.40 -48.34 25.24
CA SER A 759 -19.41 -47.82 24.28
C SER A 759 -17.96 -47.80 24.82
N HIS A 760 -17.73 -48.20 26.08
CA HIS A 760 -16.39 -48.25 26.69
C HIS A 760 -15.68 -49.62 26.63
N HIS A 761 -16.21 -50.57 25.86
CA HIS A 761 -15.57 -51.86 25.54
C HIS A 761 -15.36 -52.10 24.03
N ALA A 762 -14.87 -51.06 23.34
CA ALA A 762 -14.00 -51.23 22.17
C ALA A 762 -12.61 -50.74 22.57
N GLN A 763 -11.63 -51.66 22.61
CA GLN A 763 -10.33 -51.42 23.25
C GLN A 763 -9.42 -50.48 22.46
N ASN A 764 -8.50 -49.84 23.20
CA ASN A 764 -7.32 -49.18 22.65
C ASN A 764 -6.56 -50.12 21.70
N ASP A 765 -6.45 -49.73 20.44
CA ASP A 765 -5.45 -50.25 19.51
C ASP A 765 -4.72 -49.08 18.80
N TRP A 766 -4.15 -48.19 19.62
CA TRP A 766 -3.14 -47.25 19.15
C TRP A 766 -1.86 -48.03 18.83
N ARG A 767 -1.68 -48.38 17.55
CA ARG A 767 -0.39 -48.88 17.06
C ARG A 767 0.67 -47.78 17.19
N PRO A 768 1.79 -48.02 17.89
CA PRO A 768 2.93 -47.11 17.80
C PRO A 768 3.54 -47.21 16.41
N LEU A 769 3.69 -46.08 15.72
CA LEU A 769 4.53 -45.99 14.52
C LEU A 769 5.99 -46.11 14.97
N SER A 770 6.51 -47.33 14.92
CA SER A 770 7.88 -47.66 15.28
C SER A 770 8.86 -46.98 14.33
N THR A 771 9.77 -46.19 14.90
CA THR A 771 11.03 -45.83 14.26
C THR A 771 11.83 -47.09 13.90
N SER A 772 12.22 -47.19 12.64
CA SER A 772 13.18 -48.21 12.17
C SER A 772 14.29 -47.57 11.34
N GLN A 773 15.30 -47.05 12.03
CA GLN A 773 16.69 -47.31 11.61
C GLN A 773 16.92 -48.82 11.87
N THR A 774 17.74 -49.61 11.19
CA THR A 774 19.12 -49.43 10.69
C THR A 774 19.44 -50.75 9.90
N LEU A 775 20.16 -50.83 8.77
CA LEU A 775 21.63 -51.00 8.68
C LEU A 775 22.07 -51.26 7.21
N THR A 776 23.08 -50.51 6.78
CA THR A 776 24.31 -50.88 6.02
C THR A 776 24.53 -52.26 5.38
N SER A 777 25.01 -52.24 4.12
CA SER A 777 26.31 -52.74 3.58
C SER A 777 26.16 -52.82 2.03
N ILE A 778 27.13 -52.74 1.11
CA ILE A 778 28.59 -52.99 0.98
C ILE A 778 29.08 -51.96 -0.08
N ALA A 779 30.28 -51.36 -0.14
CA ALA A 779 31.44 -51.15 0.75
C ALA A 779 32.28 -49.98 0.15
N ALA A 780 33.61 -49.88 0.38
CA ALA A 780 34.47 -48.83 -0.19
C ALA A 780 35.87 -49.31 -0.63
N GLN A 781 36.30 -48.88 -1.84
CA GLN A 781 37.70 -48.67 -2.31
C GLN A 781 38.65 -49.90 -2.37
N PRO A 782 39.87 -49.83 -2.98
CA PRO A 782 40.63 -48.68 -3.50
C PRO A 782 41.28 -48.85 -4.91
N ASP A 783 42.16 -47.90 -5.28
CA ASP A 783 43.35 -48.02 -6.18
C ASP A 783 43.16 -48.18 -7.71
N VAL A 784 44.12 -47.87 -8.61
CA VAL A 784 45.27 -46.90 -8.73
C VAL A 784 45.75 -47.00 -10.21
N ASP A 785 46.30 -45.92 -10.81
CA ASP A 785 47.07 -45.90 -12.09
C ASP A 785 46.36 -46.39 -13.38
N SER A 786 46.87 -46.18 -14.61
CA SER A 786 47.69 -45.10 -15.22
C SER A 786 47.69 -45.29 -16.75
N THR A 787 48.10 -44.28 -17.54
CA THR A 787 48.42 -44.36 -19.00
C THR A 787 47.26 -44.70 -19.96
N SER A 788 47.19 -44.30 -21.24
CA SER A 788 47.93 -43.33 -22.08
C SER A 788 47.14 -43.10 -23.40
N HIS A 789 47.49 -42.06 -24.18
CA HIS A 789 47.27 -41.80 -25.63
C HIS A 789 46.39 -42.76 -26.47
N ASP A 790 45.57 -42.34 -27.43
CA ASP A 790 45.57 -41.20 -28.37
C ASP A 790 44.09 -41.00 -28.82
N GLY A 791 43.55 -39.93 -29.41
CA GLY A 791 44.07 -38.91 -30.31
C GLY A 791 42.95 -38.52 -31.29
N SER A 792 42.70 -37.22 -31.45
CA SER A 792 42.02 -36.57 -32.59
C SER A 792 40.49 -36.65 -32.83
N LEU A 793 39.90 -35.44 -32.94
CA LEU A 793 38.83 -34.96 -33.83
C LEU A 793 37.41 -34.67 -33.30
N ASN A 794 36.98 -33.46 -33.68
CA ASN A 794 35.64 -32.89 -33.78
C ASN A 794 34.92 -32.49 -32.48
N ALA A 795 34.94 -31.17 -32.23
CA ALA A 795 33.95 -30.52 -31.40
C ALA A 795 32.57 -30.62 -32.06
N VAL A 796 31.57 -31.04 -31.29
CA VAL A 796 30.16 -31.00 -31.66
C VAL A 796 29.45 -30.14 -30.62
N GLU A 797 28.68 -29.17 -31.10
CA GLU A 797 27.85 -28.30 -30.28
C GLU A 797 26.75 -29.13 -29.57
N PRO A 798 26.47 -28.93 -28.28
CA PRO A 798 25.25 -29.46 -27.69
C PRO A 798 24.07 -28.61 -28.16
N GLU A 799 23.44 -29.03 -29.26
CA GLU A 799 22.14 -28.49 -29.70
C GLU A 799 21.11 -28.63 -28.58
N LEU A 800 20.71 -27.50 -27.99
CA LEU A 800 19.54 -27.41 -27.13
C LEU A 800 18.27 -27.44 -27.98
N ASN A 801 17.96 -28.62 -28.53
CA ASN A 801 16.77 -28.82 -29.34
C ASN A 801 15.54 -29.16 -28.48
N ALA A 802 14.52 -28.31 -28.62
CA ALA A 802 13.10 -28.55 -28.34
C ALA A 802 12.66 -29.10 -26.96
N SER A 803 12.21 -28.19 -26.09
CA SER A 803 11.08 -28.44 -25.17
C SER A 803 9.85 -27.61 -25.59
N ALA A 804 9.49 -27.69 -26.88
CA ALA A 804 8.38 -26.96 -27.50
C ALA A 804 7.17 -27.86 -27.83
N ASP A 805 7.13 -29.09 -27.31
CA ASP A 805 6.19 -30.14 -27.75
C ASP A 805 5.39 -30.75 -26.57
N VAL A 806 4.64 -29.91 -25.84
CA VAL A 806 3.53 -30.34 -24.97
C VAL A 806 2.32 -29.40 -25.11
N MET A 807 1.83 -29.21 -26.34
CA MET A 807 0.47 -28.68 -26.59
C MET A 807 -0.11 -29.13 -27.95
N GLN A 808 0.19 -30.36 -28.38
CA GLN A 808 -0.65 -31.02 -29.39
C GLN A 808 -2.00 -31.36 -28.73
N GLY A 809 -3.00 -30.52 -29.01
CA GLY A 809 -4.34 -30.66 -28.42
C GLY A 809 -4.95 -32.03 -28.75
N ILE A 810 -5.24 -32.80 -27.72
CA ILE A 810 -5.93 -34.09 -27.84
C ILE A 810 -7.35 -33.81 -28.35
N ARG A 811 -7.75 -34.52 -29.41
CA ARG A 811 -9.11 -34.48 -29.94
C ARG A 811 -10.03 -35.27 -29.03
N ASP A 812 -11.10 -34.65 -28.55
CA ASP A 812 -12.08 -35.34 -27.72
C ASP A 812 -12.83 -36.43 -28.52
N ALA A 813 -13.18 -37.53 -27.83
CA ALA A 813 -13.93 -38.61 -28.42
C ALA A 813 -15.36 -38.15 -28.81
N GLY A 814 -15.68 -38.21 -30.12
CA GLY A 814 -16.98 -37.82 -30.68
C GLY A 814 -16.95 -36.61 -31.61
N VAL A 815 -15.84 -35.88 -31.71
CA VAL A 815 -15.67 -34.79 -32.69
C VAL A 815 -15.45 -35.36 -34.09
N SER A 816 -16.13 -34.84 -35.12
CA SER A 816 -15.94 -35.25 -36.53
C SER A 816 -14.67 -34.68 -37.15
N ASP A 817 -14.17 -35.28 -38.24
CA ASP A 817 -12.95 -34.83 -38.92
C ASP A 817 -13.09 -33.38 -39.43
N GLU A 818 -14.23 -33.06 -40.05
CA GLU A 818 -14.54 -31.72 -40.56
C GLU A 818 -14.51 -30.63 -39.46
N VAL A 819 -15.06 -30.93 -38.28
CA VAL A 819 -15.07 -30.00 -37.13
C VAL A 819 -13.66 -29.84 -36.56
N TRP A 820 -12.88 -30.92 -36.53
CA TRP A 820 -11.49 -30.87 -36.08
C TRP A 820 -10.60 -30.06 -37.03
N GLU A 821 -10.71 -30.27 -38.34
CA GLU A 821 -9.99 -29.50 -39.35
C GLU A 821 -10.37 -28.02 -39.35
N GLN A 822 -11.66 -27.71 -39.14
CA GLN A 822 -12.10 -26.31 -38.97
C GLN A 822 -11.44 -25.68 -37.73
N LEU A 823 -11.42 -26.38 -36.60
CA LEU A 823 -10.81 -25.89 -35.36
C LEU A 823 -9.28 -25.68 -35.48
N GLN A 824 -8.59 -26.53 -36.24
CA GLN A 824 -7.16 -26.33 -36.54
C GLN A 824 -6.92 -25.14 -37.47
N ARG A 825 -7.79 -24.92 -38.47
CA ARG A 825 -7.75 -23.73 -39.34
C ARG A 825 -7.99 -22.44 -38.54
N ASP A 826 -8.98 -22.43 -37.65
CA ASP A 826 -9.29 -21.28 -36.79
C ASP A 826 -8.13 -20.97 -35.82
N ARG A 827 -7.50 -22.00 -35.23
CA ARG A 827 -6.29 -21.87 -34.40
C ARG A 827 -5.10 -21.28 -35.17
N ALA A 828 -4.86 -21.76 -36.40
CA ALA A 828 -3.81 -21.24 -37.27
C ALA A 828 -4.09 -19.81 -37.76
N GLU A 829 -5.34 -19.35 -37.75
CA GLU A 829 -5.72 -17.96 -38.02
C GLU A 829 -5.47 -17.06 -36.80
N GLU A 830 -5.85 -17.47 -35.58
CA GLU A 830 -5.55 -16.73 -34.34
C GLU A 830 -4.03 -16.52 -34.17
N GLN A 831 -3.22 -17.56 -34.41
CA GLN A 831 -1.75 -17.47 -34.40
C GLN A 831 -1.18 -16.50 -35.46
N ARG A 832 -1.71 -16.50 -36.69
CA ARG A 832 -1.27 -15.59 -37.75
C ARG A 832 -1.57 -14.12 -37.41
N GLN A 833 -2.72 -13.83 -36.80
CA GLN A 833 -3.07 -12.48 -36.34
C GLN A 833 -2.13 -11.99 -35.21
N GLU A 834 -1.71 -12.87 -34.30
CA GLU A 834 -0.71 -12.52 -33.28
C GLU A 834 0.67 -12.22 -33.88
N GLU A 835 1.08 -12.98 -34.90
CA GLU A 835 2.33 -12.69 -35.63
C GLU A 835 2.29 -11.37 -36.41
N GLU A 836 1.17 -11.04 -37.06
CA GLU A 836 1.01 -9.75 -37.74
C GLU A 836 1.04 -8.57 -36.75
N TYR A 837 0.38 -8.71 -35.61
CA TYR A 837 0.44 -7.71 -34.52
C TYR A 837 1.86 -7.56 -33.95
N ARG A 838 2.62 -8.66 -33.82
CA ARG A 838 4.05 -8.63 -33.44
C ARG A 838 4.88 -7.85 -34.47
N LYS A 839 4.72 -8.15 -35.76
CA LYS A 839 5.39 -7.44 -36.87
C LYS A 839 5.02 -5.95 -36.92
N LEU A 840 3.76 -5.59 -36.64
CA LEU A 840 3.32 -4.19 -36.52
C LEU A 840 3.97 -3.45 -35.35
N LYS A 841 4.14 -4.09 -34.18
CA LYS A 841 4.88 -3.54 -33.04
C LYS A 841 6.38 -3.40 -33.31
N GLU A 842 6.98 -4.31 -34.08
CA GLU A 842 8.37 -4.21 -34.51
C GLU A 842 8.56 -3.07 -35.54
N ALA A 843 7.66 -2.94 -36.51
CA ALA A 843 7.64 -1.83 -37.47
C ALA A 843 7.44 -0.46 -36.80
N GLN A 844 6.70 -0.38 -35.69
CA GLN A 844 6.56 0.84 -34.89
C GLN A 844 7.89 1.29 -34.28
N LYS A 845 8.76 0.35 -33.88
CA LYS A 845 10.07 0.64 -33.28
C LYS A 845 11.09 1.13 -34.31
N SER A 846 10.98 0.71 -35.57
CA SER A 846 11.90 1.09 -36.65
C SER A 846 11.45 2.29 -37.50
N ALA A 847 10.16 2.67 -37.46
CA ALA A 847 9.62 3.77 -38.25
C ALA A 847 9.82 5.17 -37.63
N THR A 848 10.13 6.16 -38.48
CA THR A 848 10.26 7.58 -38.12
C THR A 848 9.31 8.47 -38.96
N GLY A 849 8.98 9.66 -38.44
CA GLY A 849 8.11 10.63 -39.13
C GLY A 849 6.68 10.13 -39.40
N ALA A 850 6.11 10.56 -40.53
CA ALA A 850 4.71 10.28 -40.89
C ALA A 850 4.35 8.79 -40.97
N ASN A 851 5.31 7.91 -41.27
CA ASN A 851 5.09 6.46 -41.26
C ASN A 851 4.81 5.94 -39.84
N ARG A 852 5.44 6.51 -38.82
CA ARG A 852 5.19 6.15 -37.41
C ARG A 852 3.77 6.54 -36.99
N GLU A 853 3.26 7.69 -37.41
CA GLU A 853 1.87 8.09 -37.12
C GLU A 853 0.84 7.16 -37.78
N ARG A 854 1.10 6.71 -39.01
CA ARG A 854 0.24 5.74 -39.70
C ARG A 854 0.23 4.39 -38.98
N ILE A 855 1.40 3.87 -38.61
CA ILE A 855 1.52 2.60 -37.87
C ILE A 855 0.89 2.72 -36.46
N VAL A 856 1.06 3.85 -35.77
CA VAL A 856 0.41 4.12 -34.48
C VAL A 856 -1.11 4.15 -34.61
N LYS A 857 -1.68 4.79 -35.65
CA LYS A 857 -3.13 4.77 -35.89
C LYS A 857 -3.67 3.36 -36.16
N GLN A 858 -2.93 2.54 -36.92
CA GLN A 858 -3.28 1.13 -37.15
C GLN A 858 -3.20 0.31 -35.86
N LEU A 859 -2.16 0.49 -35.04
CA LEU A 859 -2.03 -0.16 -33.74
C LEU A 859 -3.16 0.23 -32.77
N ILE A 860 -3.57 1.50 -32.72
CA ILE A 860 -4.66 1.95 -31.84
C ILE A 860 -5.99 1.29 -32.22
N GLU A 861 -6.31 1.18 -33.50
CA GLU A 861 -7.56 0.54 -33.93
C GLU A 861 -7.54 -0.98 -33.69
N GLU A 862 -6.40 -1.64 -33.94
CA GLU A 862 -6.23 -3.06 -33.69
C GLU A 862 -6.25 -3.40 -32.18
N GLU A 863 -5.65 -2.56 -31.35
CA GLU A 863 -5.68 -2.68 -29.88
C GLU A 863 -7.09 -2.40 -29.33
N ARG A 864 -7.86 -1.53 -29.99
CA ARG A 864 -9.29 -1.32 -29.68
C ARG A 864 -10.13 -2.55 -30.02
N ARG A 865 -9.87 -3.21 -31.16
CA ARG A 865 -10.51 -4.48 -31.56
C ARG A 865 -10.18 -5.59 -30.55
N ARG A 866 -8.89 -5.84 -30.29
CA ARG A 866 -8.44 -6.84 -29.31
C ARG A 866 -9.01 -6.59 -27.92
N ARG A 867 -9.05 -5.34 -27.44
CA ARG A 867 -9.64 -5.02 -26.11
C ARG A 867 -11.15 -5.31 -26.03
N GLN A 868 -11.89 -5.25 -27.14
CA GLN A 868 -13.29 -5.68 -27.18
C GLN A 868 -13.43 -7.21 -27.19
N GLU A 869 -12.55 -7.91 -27.91
CA GLU A 869 -12.51 -9.37 -27.96
C GLU A 869 -12.04 -9.98 -26.63
N GLU A 870 -11.02 -9.43 -26.00
CA GLU A 870 -10.53 -9.77 -24.66
C GLU A 870 -11.57 -9.47 -23.59
N ALA A 871 -12.30 -8.36 -23.67
CA ALA A 871 -13.42 -8.09 -22.76
C ALA A 871 -14.58 -9.09 -22.89
N LYS A 872 -14.78 -9.69 -24.07
CA LYS A 872 -15.70 -10.83 -24.27
C LYS A 872 -15.09 -12.14 -23.74
N LYS A 873 -13.83 -12.43 -24.06
CA LYS A 873 -13.08 -13.64 -23.64
C LYS A 873 -12.93 -13.72 -22.12
N ALA A 874 -12.68 -12.59 -21.44
CA ALA A 874 -12.60 -12.50 -19.99
C ALA A 874 -13.96 -12.69 -19.28
N LYS A 875 -15.06 -12.19 -19.87
CA LYS A 875 -16.42 -12.47 -19.36
C LYS A 875 -16.82 -13.94 -19.56
N LEU A 876 -16.41 -14.56 -20.67
CA LEU A 876 -16.52 -16.01 -20.87
C LEU A 876 -15.68 -16.81 -19.86
N MET A 877 -14.46 -16.40 -19.54
CA MET A 877 -13.64 -17.03 -18.50
C MET A 877 -14.24 -16.91 -17.10
N ALA A 878 -14.95 -15.82 -16.79
CA ALA A 878 -15.65 -15.65 -15.51
C ALA A 878 -16.84 -16.62 -15.32
N LEU A 879 -17.35 -17.22 -16.40
CA LEU A 879 -18.36 -18.30 -16.37
C LEU A 879 -17.73 -19.70 -16.24
N GLY A 880 -16.40 -19.79 -16.26
CA GLY A 880 -15.63 -21.03 -16.18
C GLY A 880 -15.14 -21.53 -17.55
N SER A 881 -14.15 -22.42 -17.52
CA SER A 881 -13.77 -23.21 -18.70
C SER A 881 -14.93 -24.09 -19.14
N CYS A 882 -14.88 -24.59 -20.39
CA CYS A 882 -15.65 -25.75 -20.82
C CYS A 882 -15.67 -26.85 -19.73
N PRO A 883 -16.75 -27.65 -19.56
CA PRO A 883 -16.82 -28.71 -18.53
C PRO A 883 -15.65 -29.70 -18.50
N ALA A 884 -14.92 -29.84 -19.62
CA ALA A 884 -13.70 -30.66 -19.75
C ALA A 884 -12.38 -29.88 -19.58
N GLY A 885 -12.39 -28.63 -19.08
CA GLY A 885 -11.20 -27.82 -18.80
C GLY A 885 -10.61 -27.04 -19.99
N TYR A 886 -11.08 -27.28 -21.22
CA TYR A 886 -10.52 -26.65 -22.42
C TYR A 886 -10.83 -25.14 -22.56
N GLN A 887 -9.88 -24.42 -23.15
CA GLN A 887 -10.05 -23.01 -23.54
C GLN A 887 -11.06 -22.86 -24.70
N TRP A 888 -11.70 -21.69 -24.78
CA TRP A 888 -12.63 -21.34 -25.86
C TRP A 888 -11.90 -20.64 -27.03
N ILE A 889 -12.01 -21.22 -28.22
CA ILE A 889 -11.51 -20.71 -29.50
C ILE A 889 -12.67 -20.01 -30.23
N ARG A 890 -12.40 -18.88 -30.87
CA ARG A 890 -13.41 -18.10 -31.61
C ARG A 890 -13.72 -18.75 -32.96
N GLN A 891 -15.01 -18.86 -33.30
CA GLN A 891 -15.48 -19.25 -34.64
C GLN A 891 -16.33 -18.12 -35.25
N SER A 892 -16.76 -18.28 -36.51
CA SER A 892 -17.52 -17.25 -37.25
C SER A 892 -18.91 -16.97 -36.69
N ASP A 893 -19.51 -17.93 -35.98
CA ASP A 893 -20.87 -17.89 -35.43
C ASP A 893 -20.92 -18.05 -33.89
N GLY A 894 -19.77 -18.13 -33.21
CA GLY A 894 -19.69 -18.31 -31.77
C GLY A 894 -18.30 -18.66 -31.24
N TYR A 895 -18.23 -19.55 -30.25
CA TYR A 895 -17.01 -20.10 -29.66
C TYR A 895 -17.10 -21.62 -29.53
N ARG A 896 -15.97 -22.32 -29.70
CA ARG A 896 -15.84 -23.78 -29.54
C ARG A 896 -14.64 -24.12 -28.66
N CYS A 897 -14.76 -25.14 -27.81
CA CYS A 897 -13.69 -25.52 -26.89
C CYS A 897 -12.52 -26.18 -27.64
N ALA A 898 -11.30 -26.06 -27.10
CA ALA A 898 -10.08 -26.54 -27.76
C ALA A 898 -9.99 -28.07 -27.98
N GLY A 899 -10.79 -28.87 -27.26
CA GLY A 899 -11.00 -30.31 -27.50
C GLY A 899 -12.04 -30.62 -28.59
N GLY A 900 -12.86 -29.64 -29.00
CA GLY A 900 -13.83 -29.69 -30.11
C GLY A 900 -15.28 -30.01 -29.74
N SER A 901 -15.52 -30.71 -28.62
CA SER A 901 -16.83 -31.27 -28.25
C SER A 901 -17.92 -30.28 -27.85
N HIS A 902 -17.55 -29.10 -27.32
CA HIS A 902 -18.50 -28.12 -26.79
C HIS A 902 -18.43 -26.82 -27.61
N ALA A 903 -19.60 -26.27 -27.95
CA ALA A 903 -19.73 -25.00 -28.66
C ALA A 903 -20.85 -24.14 -28.07
N MET A 904 -20.74 -22.83 -28.25
CA MET A 904 -21.71 -21.82 -27.84
C MET A 904 -21.86 -20.81 -28.97
N SER A 905 -23.07 -20.54 -29.43
CA SER A 905 -23.34 -19.52 -30.45
C SER A 905 -23.23 -18.11 -29.88
N ASP A 906 -23.00 -17.12 -30.74
CA ASP A 906 -22.99 -15.71 -30.35
C ASP A 906 -24.28 -15.24 -29.68
N LYS A 907 -25.43 -15.85 -30.02
CA LYS A 907 -26.72 -15.55 -29.39
C LYS A 907 -26.78 -16.09 -27.96
N GLU A 908 -26.29 -17.31 -27.72
CA GLU A 908 -26.23 -17.90 -26.38
C GLU A 908 -25.25 -17.16 -25.48
N VAL A 909 -24.07 -16.81 -26.00
CA VAL A 909 -23.12 -15.92 -25.31
C VAL A 909 -23.76 -14.57 -24.99
N SER A 910 -24.55 -14.00 -25.90
CA SER A 910 -25.25 -12.73 -25.67
C SER A 910 -26.47 -12.82 -24.76
N SER A 911 -27.05 -14.01 -24.53
CA SER A 911 -28.18 -14.21 -23.60
C SER A 911 -27.75 -14.68 -22.21
N LEU A 912 -26.48 -15.06 -22.07
CA LEU A 912 -25.81 -15.34 -20.78
C LEU A 912 -25.07 -14.10 -20.23
N LEU A 913 -25.13 -12.98 -20.95
CA LEU A 913 -24.57 -11.66 -20.64
C LEU A 913 -25.67 -10.63 -20.29
#